data_AF-A0A094FB49-F1
#
_entry.id   AF-A0A094FB49-F1
#
_cell.length_a   1.000
_cell.length_b   1.000
_cell.length_c   1.000
_cell.angle_alpha   90.00
_cell.angle_beta   90.00
_cell.angle_gamma   90.00
#
_symmetry.space_group_name_H-M   'P 1'
#
loop_
_entity.id
_entity.type
_entity.pdbx_description
1 polymer ?
#
loop_
_entity_poly.entity_id
_entity_poly.type
_entity_poly.pdbx_seq_one_letter_code
_entity_poly.pdbx_strand_id
1 'polypeptide(L)'
;MASNPQTFQSFGRPLANSSNFFSQRDTEHQLYGLFSDLNLNGEHRKQQLFAPAPLAAVSSEDIELNDVRSTEKKLTTKQLRKQREAEQAAKTPKKPKTLASKAKKQNRIKIRFERRKSQKDRLDAINRDPKLVEQRIQALKQLHACAQDLHNATENKVALKQALQNLTEALASHTEKTSTELYAELCQTNNQKSAEVLIGGNTNDTITSEESFKNFVDNLEKPALSSEPVPTSRGRKTARVKEVPVNIAQPTFKLLAPSRDQKIRNAHNWKRAKPLIVDLTKAIERSDISIAKSYAAARVPIKNLAEGLERDYSDPMADSTNQCQPEMDDLQDSYVDEFGLTEECHHYESLAEVPWDVQKYWHQRYSIFSLYDDGVYMTDDAWFGITPEPVAMQVASDMETSIDATKTTIVDIFAGAGGNSIAFARSGRWEKVIAIEKDPSTIACAKNNAAVYGVADKITWINDDCFDFVTKDGNIDFKTSTIFASPPWGGPGYRGDEIFNLDTMQPYSAKQIHEICKATECALFLPRTSDLRQIAQLAPEGEKIEVVQYCMEGATPFSIYPEPLAYVAVAATFIQQVVTVPTVGLPRHESRNAHWVDTWATMPQLTEVANLPPAPYTQSDSVFVDSTVRATFQVSIPGKTIRLRFTNVFGATDLPIDAVTIALPDGPAGTRAIHTRTLQKVTFSGKSSIIIPNGAQVVSDPIQFEVKARQDIAVTYYTATGQAGTNITSHPGSRTTSWYSRGNHVTAANLTDASVASSAHWYFLGALEVNDPLGSTFAIVGDSITDGRGTTTNGNNRWPDQLSLRLLKDRRTSHIGIANEAAGGNRVLHDGLGPNALSRIDRDVLAQPNVKYAMIYEGINDIGTGNSTTSVEEQLETSDRLIWAYQQMADRIHAAGIKVFIATITPFNHPADQFQPVWDAEREKTRQRVNKWIRENKVFDAVLDFDKVVRNPEHPNVMQERYNFDDFLHLGVEGYRALAASVPLSLFS
;
A
#
# COMPACT_ATOMS: atom_id res chain seq x y z
N MET A 1 -24.24 -50.81 39.24
CA MET A 1 -24.05 -52.16 38.64
C MET A 1 -25.35 -52.57 37.98
N ALA A 2 -25.29 -53.34 36.88
CA ALA A 2 -26.42 -54.07 36.27
C ALA A 2 -27.60 -53.21 35.71
N SER A 3 -28.31 -53.60 34.63
CA SER A 3 -28.11 -54.71 33.68
C SER A 3 -29.05 -54.61 32.46
N ASN A 4 -28.74 -55.42 31.44
CA ASN A 4 -29.67 -56.02 30.46
C ASN A 4 -30.13 -55.22 29.22
N PRO A 5 -30.58 -55.92 28.14
CA PRO A 5 -30.24 -55.54 26.75
C PRO A 5 -31.48 -55.52 25.81
N GLN A 6 -31.32 -56.00 24.56
CA GLN A 6 -32.29 -56.15 23.45
C GLN A 6 -32.33 -54.98 22.43
N THR A 7 -32.91 -55.14 21.23
CA THR A 7 -32.46 -55.94 20.05
C THR A 7 -33.26 -55.53 18.79
N PHE A 8 -32.73 -55.85 17.60
CA PHE A 8 -33.46 -56.14 16.34
C PHE A 8 -33.98 -55.02 15.39
N GLN A 9 -33.47 -55.11 14.15
CA GLN A 9 -34.17 -55.17 12.84
C GLN A 9 -34.79 -53.93 12.11
N SER A 10 -34.20 -53.67 10.92
CA SER A 10 -34.79 -53.81 9.56
C SER A 10 -35.27 -52.59 8.74
N PHE A 11 -35.13 -52.73 7.39
CA PHE A 11 -35.55 -51.85 6.27
C PHE A 11 -34.92 -50.43 6.23
N GLY A 12 -34.76 -49.74 5.08
CA GLY A 12 -34.94 -50.08 3.66
C GLY A 12 -34.48 -48.92 2.72
N ARG A 13 -34.16 -49.21 1.43
CA ARG A 13 -33.94 -48.23 0.33
C ARG A 13 -35.29 -47.94 -0.40
N PRO A 14 -35.45 -46.99 -1.38
CA PRO A 14 -34.47 -46.26 -2.22
C PRO A 14 -34.82 -44.75 -2.50
N LEU A 15 -34.39 -44.22 -3.66
CA LEU A 15 -34.65 -42.89 -4.27
C LEU A 15 -33.81 -41.73 -3.72
N ALA A 16 -32.91 -41.05 -4.45
CA ALA A 16 -32.54 -41.00 -5.88
C ALA A 16 -33.47 -40.21 -6.83
N ASN A 17 -33.23 -38.89 -6.87
CA ASN A 17 -33.41 -37.92 -7.98
C ASN A 17 -32.66 -36.63 -7.55
N SER A 18 -32.12 -35.77 -8.41
CA SER A 18 -32.13 -35.70 -9.89
C SER A 18 -30.73 -35.44 -10.47
N SER A 19 -30.61 -35.53 -11.80
CA SER A 19 -29.35 -35.45 -12.55
C SER A 19 -28.86 -34.04 -12.90
N ASN A 20 -27.54 -33.93 -13.11
CA ASN A 20 -26.80 -32.87 -13.79
C ASN A 20 -27.56 -32.14 -14.93
N PHE A 21 -27.23 -30.86 -15.13
CA PHE A 21 -26.67 -30.41 -16.41
C PHE A 21 -25.73 -29.19 -16.22
N PHE A 22 -24.63 -29.16 -16.98
CA PHE A 22 -23.67 -28.05 -17.01
C PHE A 22 -24.01 -27.05 -18.12
N SER A 23 -23.70 -25.77 -17.91
CA SER A 23 -23.23 -24.88 -18.97
C SER A 23 -22.21 -23.88 -18.41
N GLN A 24 -21.08 -23.73 -19.09
CA GLN A 24 -19.95 -22.91 -18.62
C GLN A 24 -20.23 -21.40 -18.75
N ARG A 25 -19.81 -20.63 -17.75
CA ARG A 25 -18.86 -19.50 -17.90
C ARG A 25 -18.63 -18.80 -16.55
N ASP A 26 -17.35 -18.64 -16.20
CA ASP A 26 -16.71 -17.38 -15.78
C ASP A 26 -15.39 -17.71 -15.06
N THR A 27 -14.27 -17.30 -15.69
CA THR A 27 -12.91 -17.59 -15.24
C THR A 27 -12.12 -16.30 -15.10
N GLU A 28 -11.94 -15.81 -13.87
CA GLU A 28 -10.85 -14.86 -13.54
C GLU A 28 -10.53 -14.72 -12.03
N HIS A 29 -11.38 -15.21 -11.12
CA HIS A 29 -11.19 -15.06 -9.66
C HIS A 29 -10.85 -16.36 -8.88
N GLN A 30 -10.01 -17.24 -9.43
CA GLN A 30 -9.49 -18.43 -8.72
C GLN A 30 -7.99 -18.68 -8.94
N LEU A 31 -7.14 -17.84 -8.34
CA LEU A 31 -5.70 -18.13 -8.19
C LEU A 31 -5.13 -17.86 -6.77
N TYR A 32 -5.81 -17.09 -5.93
CA TYR A 32 -5.34 -16.76 -4.57
C TYR A 32 -5.79 -17.75 -3.46
N GLY A 33 -6.60 -18.76 -3.80
CA GLY A 33 -7.18 -19.71 -2.84
C GLY A 33 -6.50 -21.09 -2.74
N LEU A 34 -5.39 -21.32 -3.45
CA LEU A 34 -4.78 -22.65 -3.58
C LEU A 34 -3.71 -22.99 -2.53
N PHE A 35 -3.47 -22.11 -1.55
CA PHE A 35 -2.41 -22.27 -0.55
C PHE A 35 -2.90 -22.59 0.88
N SER A 36 -4.22 -22.55 1.15
CA SER A 36 -4.78 -22.76 2.49
C SER A 36 -5.28 -24.19 2.77
N ASP A 37 -5.91 -24.85 1.79
CA ASP A 37 -6.77 -26.02 2.07
C ASP A 37 -6.44 -27.28 1.28
N LEU A 38 -5.95 -28.31 1.98
CA LEU A 38 -6.42 -29.68 1.83
C LEU A 38 -6.30 -30.39 3.19
N ASN A 39 -7.41 -30.91 3.71
CA ASN A 39 -7.52 -31.38 5.09
C ASN A 39 -7.31 -32.91 5.21
N LEU A 40 -7.00 -33.34 6.42
CA LEU A 40 -6.58 -34.70 6.81
C LEU A 40 -7.61 -35.78 6.45
N ASN A 41 -7.15 -36.85 5.78
CA ASN A 41 -7.45 -38.25 6.13
C ASN A 41 -6.61 -39.20 5.26
N GLY A 42 -5.91 -40.15 5.88
CA GLY A 42 -5.10 -41.15 5.18
C GLY A 42 -5.66 -42.58 5.34
N GLU A 43 -5.74 -43.33 4.24
CA GLU A 43 -5.85 -44.80 4.26
C GLU A 43 -4.88 -45.44 3.26
N HIS A 44 -4.29 -46.58 3.63
CA HIS A 44 -3.36 -47.32 2.78
C HIS A 44 -4.07 -48.03 1.61
N ARG A 45 -3.48 -47.97 0.40
CA ARG A 45 -3.58 -49.05 -0.59
C ARG A 45 -2.21 -49.46 -1.14
N LYS A 46 -2.16 -50.71 -1.64
CA LYS A 46 -0.93 -51.46 -1.87
C LYS A 46 -0.42 -51.36 -3.31
N GLN A 47 0.88 -51.60 -3.44
CA GLN A 47 1.64 -51.80 -4.67
C GLN A 47 0.92 -52.69 -5.71
N GLN A 48 1.16 -52.40 -6.99
CA GLN A 48 1.37 -53.43 -8.02
C GLN A 48 2.50 -53.00 -8.96
N LEU A 49 3.34 -53.95 -9.37
CA LEU A 49 4.51 -53.70 -10.21
C LEU A 49 4.22 -53.99 -11.69
N PHE A 50 4.83 -53.21 -12.58
CA PHE A 50 5.20 -53.67 -13.92
C PHE A 50 6.59 -53.15 -14.29
N ALA A 51 7.35 -53.95 -15.05
CA ALA A 51 8.75 -53.72 -15.40
C ALA A 51 8.90 -53.32 -16.89
N PRO A 52 9.98 -52.61 -17.29
CA PRO A 52 10.12 -52.02 -18.62
C PRO A 52 10.73 -52.97 -19.66
N ALA A 53 10.64 -52.57 -20.93
CA ALA A 53 11.37 -53.15 -22.07
C ALA A 53 12.05 -52.02 -22.90
N PRO A 54 13.14 -52.28 -23.65
CA PRO A 54 14.22 -51.30 -23.72
C PRO A 54 14.54 -50.66 -25.09
N LEU A 55 15.27 -49.55 -24.99
CA LEU A 55 16.31 -48.98 -25.88
C LEU A 55 16.54 -49.58 -27.29
N ALA A 56 16.70 -48.66 -28.25
CA ALA A 56 17.61 -48.82 -29.39
C ALA A 56 18.40 -47.51 -29.60
N ALA A 57 19.68 -47.61 -29.93
CA ALA A 57 20.57 -46.48 -30.22
C ALA A 57 21.30 -46.71 -31.55
N VAL A 58 21.68 -45.62 -32.23
CA VAL A 58 22.53 -45.63 -33.45
C VAL A 58 23.57 -44.53 -33.33
N SER A 59 24.78 -44.79 -33.85
CA SER A 59 26.00 -44.03 -33.61
C SER A 59 26.34 -42.98 -34.70
N SER A 60 27.36 -42.18 -34.38
CA SER A 60 28.02 -41.20 -35.24
C SER A 60 29.19 -41.79 -36.06
N GLU A 61 29.46 -41.19 -37.22
CA GLU A 61 30.75 -41.07 -37.95
C GLU A 61 30.46 -40.02 -39.06
N ASP A 62 31.10 -38.84 -39.16
CA ASP A 62 32.53 -38.46 -39.31
C ASP A 62 32.97 -38.30 -40.78
N ILE A 63 33.17 -37.03 -41.21
CA ILE A 63 33.99 -36.61 -42.36
C ILE A 63 34.70 -35.31 -41.96
N GLU A 64 36.01 -35.22 -42.22
CA GLU A 64 36.89 -34.15 -41.74
C GLU A 64 37.64 -33.45 -42.89
N LEU A 65 37.98 -32.15 -42.70
CA LEU A 65 39.02 -31.38 -43.42
C LEU A 65 38.78 -31.13 -44.95
N ASN A 66 39.31 -30.09 -45.61
CA ASN A 66 40.07 -28.91 -45.19
C ASN A 66 39.96 -27.83 -46.29
N ASP A 67 39.89 -26.54 -45.97
CA ASP A 67 40.57 -25.49 -46.77
C ASP A 67 40.73 -24.16 -45.97
N VAL A 68 41.70 -23.32 -46.36
CA VAL A 68 42.17 -22.19 -45.56
C VAL A 68 42.40 -20.92 -46.40
N ARG A 69 41.50 -19.92 -46.27
CA ARG A 69 41.89 -18.49 -46.12
C ARG A 69 40.76 -17.48 -45.91
N SER A 70 41.15 -16.45 -45.16
CA SER A 70 40.61 -15.07 -45.07
C SER A 70 39.64 -14.74 -43.92
N THR A 71 39.90 -13.60 -43.28
CA THR A 71 39.23 -13.13 -42.06
C THR A 71 38.22 -12.04 -42.37
N GLU A 72 36.97 -12.41 -42.61
CA GLU A 72 35.88 -11.42 -42.68
C GLU A 72 35.42 -10.98 -41.28
N LYS A 73 35.31 -9.67 -41.08
CA LYS A 73 34.70 -9.11 -39.85
C LYS A 73 33.19 -9.28 -39.91
N LYS A 74 32.62 -10.10 -39.03
CA LYS A 74 31.15 -10.23 -38.87
C LYS A 74 30.54 -8.84 -38.62
N LEU A 75 29.60 -8.45 -39.49
CA LEU A 75 28.85 -7.21 -39.37
C LEU A 75 27.84 -7.28 -38.21
N THR A 76 27.67 -6.17 -37.51
CA THR A 76 26.69 -6.06 -36.42
C THR A 76 25.25 -6.03 -36.93
N THR A 77 24.29 -6.41 -36.08
CA THR A 77 22.84 -6.35 -36.36
C THR A 77 22.38 -4.98 -36.87
N LYS A 78 23.00 -3.90 -36.37
CA LYS A 78 22.74 -2.51 -36.77
C LYS A 78 23.20 -2.21 -38.19
N GLN A 79 24.27 -2.85 -38.67
CA GLN A 79 24.77 -2.73 -40.05
C GLN A 79 23.92 -3.57 -41.02
N LEU A 80 23.58 -4.81 -40.66
CA LEU A 80 22.68 -5.68 -41.44
C LEU A 80 21.31 -5.03 -41.67
N ARG A 81 20.76 -4.37 -40.65
CA ARG A 81 19.52 -3.57 -40.77
C ARG A 81 19.68 -2.41 -41.77
N LYS A 82 20.77 -1.63 -41.65
CA LYS A 82 21.03 -0.47 -42.53
C LYS A 82 21.23 -0.87 -44.00
N GLN A 83 21.78 -2.07 -44.24
CA GLN A 83 21.92 -2.65 -45.58
C GLN A 83 20.55 -3.03 -46.18
N ARG A 84 19.66 -3.68 -45.42
CA ARG A 84 18.28 -3.97 -45.85
C ARG A 84 17.45 -2.71 -46.11
N GLU A 85 17.62 -1.67 -45.30
CA GLU A 85 16.97 -0.36 -45.49
C GLU A 85 17.44 0.31 -46.80
N ALA A 86 18.71 0.17 -47.18
CA ALA A 86 19.24 0.66 -48.46
C ALA A 86 18.71 -0.14 -49.67
N GLU A 87 18.61 -1.46 -49.57
CA GLU A 87 18.05 -2.31 -50.63
C GLU A 87 16.55 -2.08 -50.87
N GLN A 88 15.79 -1.69 -49.84
CA GLN A 88 14.40 -1.25 -50.01
C GLN A 88 14.32 0.14 -50.66
N ALA A 89 15.20 1.08 -50.28
CA ALA A 89 15.23 2.42 -50.87
C ALA A 89 15.50 2.41 -52.39
N ALA A 90 16.29 1.46 -52.88
CA ALA A 90 16.62 1.30 -54.30
C ALA A 90 15.44 0.86 -55.19
N LYS A 91 14.35 0.32 -54.63
CA LYS A 91 13.32 -0.41 -55.40
C LYS A 91 12.06 0.38 -55.79
N THR A 92 11.92 1.67 -55.44
CA THR A 92 10.70 2.46 -55.79
C THR A 92 10.98 3.93 -56.19
N PRO A 93 10.75 4.34 -57.45
CA PRO A 93 10.91 5.74 -57.88
C PRO A 93 9.72 6.63 -57.49
N LYS A 94 9.98 7.81 -56.93
CA LYS A 94 8.97 8.80 -56.54
C LYS A 94 8.69 9.81 -57.66
N LYS A 95 7.44 9.89 -58.15
CA LYS A 95 6.99 11.00 -59.03
C LYS A 95 6.80 12.31 -58.23
N PRO A 96 7.06 13.49 -58.82
CA PRO A 96 6.90 14.78 -58.14
C PRO A 96 5.42 15.16 -57.92
N LYS A 97 5.13 15.89 -56.85
CA LYS A 97 3.77 16.33 -56.49
C LYS A 97 3.46 17.73 -57.07
N THR A 98 2.39 17.83 -57.84
CA THR A 98 1.97 19.08 -58.49
C THR A 98 1.30 20.07 -57.52
N LEU A 99 1.31 21.37 -57.88
CA LEU A 99 0.80 22.50 -57.10
C LEU A 99 -0.63 22.31 -56.57
N ALA A 100 -1.52 21.69 -57.36
CA ALA A 100 -2.91 21.40 -56.98
C ALA A 100 -3.04 20.60 -55.66
N SER A 101 -2.04 19.78 -55.31
CA SER A 101 -2.03 18.99 -54.07
C SER A 101 -1.81 19.86 -52.81
N LYS A 102 -1.04 20.94 -52.89
CA LYS A 102 -0.85 21.90 -51.78
C LYS A 102 -2.13 22.71 -51.54
N ALA A 103 -2.74 23.23 -52.61
CA ALA A 103 -3.99 23.97 -52.54
C ALA A 103 -5.13 23.16 -51.90
N LYS A 104 -5.31 21.88 -52.30
CA LYS A 104 -6.30 20.98 -51.68
C LYS A 104 -6.04 20.73 -50.18
N LYS A 105 -4.78 20.77 -49.71
CA LYS A 105 -4.47 20.63 -48.26
C LYS A 105 -4.84 21.90 -47.48
N GLN A 106 -4.48 23.09 -47.97
CA GLN A 106 -4.84 24.36 -47.31
C GLN A 106 -6.36 24.55 -47.24
N ASN A 107 -7.10 24.28 -48.32
CA ASN A 107 -8.56 24.46 -48.31
C ASN A 107 -9.25 23.49 -47.33
N ARG A 108 -8.75 22.25 -47.19
CA ARG A 108 -9.22 21.30 -46.17
C ARG A 108 -8.97 21.77 -44.74
N ILE A 109 -7.88 22.49 -44.48
CA ILE A 109 -7.57 23.06 -43.16
C ILE A 109 -8.52 24.24 -42.87
N LYS A 110 -8.71 25.15 -43.83
CA LYS A 110 -9.60 26.32 -43.67
C LYS A 110 -11.04 25.90 -43.35
N ILE A 111 -11.61 24.97 -44.12
CA ILE A 111 -12.96 24.43 -43.88
C ILE A 111 -13.08 23.75 -42.49
N ARG A 112 -12.01 23.09 -42.01
CA ARG A 112 -12.00 22.44 -40.69
C ARG A 112 -11.90 23.46 -39.54
N PHE A 113 -11.25 24.60 -39.78
CA PHE A 113 -11.18 25.72 -38.84
C PHE A 113 -12.51 26.49 -38.77
N GLU A 114 -13.11 26.81 -39.92
CA GLU A 114 -14.42 27.49 -40.01
C GLU A 114 -15.54 26.62 -39.39
N ARG A 115 -15.54 25.30 -39.60
CA ARG A 115 -16.47 24.39 -38.90
C ARG A 115 -16.26 24.38 -37.40
N ARG A 116 -15.02 24.37 -36.89
CA ARG A 116 -14.73 24.45 -35.45
C ARG A 116 -15.20 25.78 -34.85
N LYS A 117 -15.02 26.89 -35.58
CA LYS A 117 -15.52 28.21 -35.15
C LYS A 117 -17.05 28.21 -35.06
N SER A 118 -17.74 27.82 -36.14
CA SER A 118 -19.22 27.71 -36.17
C SER A 118 -19.78 26.78 -35.07
N GLN A 119 -19.07 25.70 -34.73
CA GLN A 119 -19.47 24.78 -33.66
C GLN A 119 -19.25 25.37 -32.26
N LYS A 120 -18.21 26.20 -32.05
CA LYS A 120 -18.05 26.99 -30.82
C LYS A 120 -19.10 28.11 -30.75
N ASP A 121 -19.30 28.87 -31.81
CA ASP A 121 -20.27 29.98 -31.87
C ASP A 121 -21.70 29.49 -31.57
N ARG A 122 -22.06 28.27 -32.00
CA ARG A 122 -23.33 27.60 -31.62
C ARG A 122 -23.39 27.22 -30.14
N LEU A 123 -22.31 26.71 -29.56
CA LEU A 123 -22.25 26.37 -28.13
C LEU A 123 -22.33 27.62 -27.25
N ASP A 124 -21.60 28.67 -27.64
CA ASP A 124 -21.58 29.99 -26.99
C ASP A 124 -22.90 30.76 -27.18
N ALA A 125 -23.76 30.37 -28.12
CA ALA A 125 -25.13 30.88 -28.26
C ALA A 125 -26.12 30.09 -27.38
N ILE A 126 -26.02 28.75 -27.36
CA ILE A 126 -26.80 27.85 -26.49
C ILE A 126 -26.60 28.20 -25.01
N ASN A 127 -25.37 28.55 -24.61
CA ASN A 127 -25.03 28.95 -23.24
C ASN A 127 -25.40 30.41 -22.89
N ARG A 128 -26.31 31.05 -23.65
CA ARG A 128 -26.85 32.40 -23.36
C ARG A 128 -28.36 32.43 -23.11
N ASP A 129 -29.09 31.32 -23.31
CA ASP A 129 -30.51 31.24 -22.98
C ASP A 129 -30.69 30.76 -21.52
N PRO A 130 -31.19 31.61 -20.59
CA PRO A 130 -31.35 31.23 -19.19
C PRO A 130 -32.31 30.05 -19.00
N LYS A 131 -33.40 29.97 -19.79
CA LYS A 131 -34.39 28.89 -19.68
C LYS A 131 -33.79 27.53 -20.03
N LEU A 132 -32.87 27.50 -20.98
CA LEU A 132 -32.19 26.26 -21.39
C LEU A 132 -31.14 25.80 -20.36
N VAL A 133 -30.65 26.70 -19.50
CA VAL A 133 -29.79 26.36 -18.35
C VAL A 133 -30.65 25.85 -17.18
N GLU A 134 -31.73 26.56 -16.86
CA GLU A 134 -32.70 26.18 -15.82
C GLU A 134 -33.31 24.79 -16.07
N GLN A 135 -33.72 24.51 -17.32
CA GLN A 135 -34.19 23.17 -17.73
C GLN A 135 -33.15 22.07 -17.53
N ARG A 136 -31.85 22.34 -17.76
CA ARG A 136 -30.77 21.37 -17.56
C ARG A 136 -30.48 21.11 -16.09
N ILE A 137 -30.55 22.14 -15.24
CA ILE A 137 -30.44 21.97 -13.77
C ILE A 137 -31.60 21.07 -13.29
N GLN A 138 -32.82 21.29 -13.77
CA GLN A 138 -33.96 20.46 -13.41
C GLN A 138 -33.85 19.02 -13.92
N ALA A 139 -33.36 18.81 -15.15
CA ALA A 139 -33.10 17.48 -15.71
C ALA A 139 -32.00 16.73 -14.93
N LEU A 140 -30.93 17.41 -14.49
CA LEU A 140 -29.90 16.82 -13.62
C LEU A 140 -30.45 16.43 -12.24
N LYS A 141 -31.34 17.25 -11.66
CA LYS A 141 -32.04 16.91 -10.40
C LYS A 141 -32.99 15.71 -10.58
N GLN A 142 -33.68 15.60 -11.71
CA GLN A 142 -34.50 14.42 -12.05
C GLN A 142 -33.66 13.15 -12.28
N LEU A 143 -32.50 13.26 -12.95
CA LEU A 143 -31.52 12.17 -13.09
C LEU A 143 -31.01 11.67 -11.74
N HIS A 144 -30.67 12.59 -10.82
CA HIS A 144 -30.25 12.25 -9.46
C HIS A 144 -31.36 11.54 -8.68
N ALA A 145 -32.61 12.01 -8.78
CA ALA A 145 -33.77 11.35 -8.17
C ALA A 145 -34.00 9.93 -8.74
N CYS A 146 -33.96 9.75 -10.07
CA CYS A 146 -34.12 8.43 -10.69
C CYS A 146 -33.01 7.45 -10.26
N ALA A 147 -31.77 7.91 -10.10
CA ALA A 147 -30.68 7.10 -9.56
C ALA A 147 -30.89 6.73 -8.07
N GLN A 148 -31.48 7.64 -7.29
CA GLN A 148 -31.87 7.40 -5.90
C GLN A 148 -32.94 6.30 -5.80
N ASP A 149 -33.97 6.36 -6.65
CA ASP A 149 -35.06 5.38 -6.69
C ASP A 149 -34.57 4.00 -7.18
N LEU A 150 -33.71 3.96 -8.20
CA LEU A 150 -33.11 2.73 -8.73
C LEU A 150 -32.25 2.00 -7.67
N HIS A 151 -31.57 2.75 -6.80
CA HIS A 151 -30.81 2.22 -5.66
C HIS A 151 -31.72 1.61 -4.58
N ASN A 152 -32.91 2.16 -4.37
CA ASN A 152 -33.87 1.72 -3.35
C ASN A 152 -34.76 0.55 -3.82
N ALA A 153 -34.92 0.33 -5.13
CA ALA A 153 -35.82 -0.66 -5.72
C ALA A 153 -35.24 -2.09 -5.77
N THR A 154 -34.71 -2.60 -4.65
CA THR A 154 -33.86 -3.81 -4.62
C THR A 154 -34.53 -5.13 -5.01
N GLU A 155 -35.87 -5.25 -4.95
CA GLU A 155 -36.60 -6.49 -5.30
C GLU A 155 -37.90 -6.30 -6.09
N ASN A 156 -38.40 -5.06 -6.27
CA ASN A 156 -39.69 -4.82 -6.94
C ASN A 156 -39.51 -4.46 -8.43
N LYS A 157 -39.76 -5.42 -9.32
CA LYS A 157 -39.70 -5.24 -10.79
C LYS A 157 -40.59 -4.11 -11.34
N VAL A 158 -41.70 -3.76 -10.68
CA VAL A 158 -42.59 -2.68 -11.12
C VAL A 158 -41.93 -1.31 -10.87
N ALA A 159 -41.35 -1.11 -9.69
CA ALA A 159 -40.61 0.11 -9.35
C ALA A 159 -39.38 0.30 -10.27
N LEU A 160 -38.63 -0.78 -10.52
CA LEU A 160 -37.48 -0.76 -11.43
C LEU A 160 -37.89 -0.38 -12.87
N LYS A 161 -39.02 -0.92 -13.35
CA LYS A 161 -39.56 -0.61 -14.69
C LYS A 161 -40.03 0.85 -14.80
N GLN A 162 -40.66 1.41 -13.75
CA GLN A 162 -41.05 2.82 -13.73
C GLN A 162 -39.84 3.77 -13.69
N ALA A 163 -38.79 3.44 -12.92
CA ALA A 163 -37.58 4.26 -12.89
C ALA A 163 -36.88 4.32 -14.27
N LEU A 164 -36.83 3.20 -14.99
CA LEU A 164 -36.31 3.12 -16.36
C LEU A 164 -37.19 3.87 -17.38
N GLN A 165 -38.51 3.80 -17.25
CA GLN A 165 -39.46 4.59 -18.06
C GLN A 165 -39.18 6.09 -17.92
N ASN A 166 -39.16 6.60 -16.69
CA ASN A 166 -38.92 8.01 -16.38
C ASN A 166 -37.55 8.50 -16.90
N LEU A 167 -36.51 7.68 -16.74
CA LEU A 167 -35.15 7.96 -17.23
C LEU A 167 -35.10 8.07 -18.78
N THR A 168 -35.84 7.20 -19.47
CA THR A 168 -35.89 7.17 -20.94
C THR A 168 -36.62 8.39 -21.50
N GLU A 169 -37.72 8.80 -20.88
CA GLU A 169 -38.48 10.00 -21.26
C GLU A 169 -37.67 11.29 -21.00
N ALA A 170 -36.94 11.36 -19.89
CA ALA A 170 -36.02 12.46 -19.60
C ALA A 170 -34.90 12.57 -20.67
N LEU A 171 -34.30 11.45 -21.06
CA LEU A 171 -33.27 11.41 -22.11
C LEU A 171 -33.82 11.78 -23.50
N ALA A 172 -35.00 11.26 -23.87
CA ALA A 172 -35.65 11.57 -25.15
C ALA A 172 -35.96 13.08 -25.29
N SER A 173 -36.31 13.75 -24.19
CA SER A 173 -36.54 15.21 -24.16
C SER A 173 -35.30 16.06 -24.49
N HIS A 174 -34.11 15.46 -24.58
CA HIS A 174 -32.83 16.13 -24.80
C HIS A 174 -32.09 15.65 -26.07
N THR A 175 -32.75 14.86 -26.92
CA THR A 175 -32.26 14.48 -28.26
C THR A 175 -33.28 14.86 -29.33
N GLU A 176 -32.82 15.25 -30.53
CA GLU A 176 -33.72 15.46 -31.69
C GLU A 176 -34.33 14.15 -32.25
N LYS A 177 -34.01 13.00 -31.65
CA LYS A 177 -34.60 11.68 -31.95
C LYS A 177 -35.87 11.45 -31.14
N THR A 178 -36.86 10.84 -31.76
CA THR A 178 -38.05 10.30 -31.09
C THR A 178 -37.73 9.05 -30.26
N SER A 179 -38.59 8.72 -29.30
CA SER A 179 -38.52 7.46 -28.53
C SER A 179 -38.58 6.22 -29.42
N THR A 180 -39.35 6.27 -30.52
CA THR A 180 -39.44 5.20 -31.53
C THR A 180 -38.10 4.93 -32.23
N GLU A 181 -37.35 5.99 -32.58
CA GLU A 181 -36.03 5.85 -33.23
C GLU A 181 -34.97 5.27 -32.29
N LEU A 182 -34.99 5.67 -31.01
CA LEU A 182 -34.12 5.09 -29.97
C LEU A 182 -34.46 3.60 -29.72
N TYR A 183 -35.75 3.25 -29.71
CA TYR A 183 -36.19 1.85 -29.59
C TYR A 183 -35.81 1.00 -30.83
N ALA A 184 -35.82 1.59 -32.03
CA ALA A 184 -35.39 0.91 -33.25
C ALA A 184 -33.89 0.56 -33.25
N GLU A 185 -33.01 1.43 -32.73
CA GLU A 185 -31.57 1.14 -32.57
C GLU A 185 -31.32 0.03 -31.52
N LEU A 186 -32.10 0.03 -30.43
CA LEU A 186 -32.11 -1.05 -29.43
C LEU A 186 -32.56 -2.40 -30.03
N CYS A 187 -33.57 -2.39 -30.90
CA CYS A 187 -34.06 -3.60 -31.56
C CYS A 187 -33.15 -4.11 -32.69
N GLN A 188 -32.32 -3.26 -33.30
CA GLN A 188 -31.34 -3.68 -34.32
C GLN A 188 -30.11 -4.39 -33.73
N THR A 189 -29.85 -4.22 -32.43
CA THR A 189 -28.65 -4.76 -31.76
C THR A 189 -28.89 -6.02 -30.93
N ASN A 190 -30.14 -6.41 -30.70
CA ASN A 190 -30.52 -7.66 -30.03
C ASN A 190 -31.49 -8.50 -30.86
N ASN A 191 -31.36 -9.82 -30.78
CA ASN A 191 -32.21 -10.74 -31.55
C ASN A 191 -33.68 -10.65 -31.07
N GLN A 192 -34.60 -10.40 -32.00
CA GLN A 192 -35.93 -9.82 -31.76
C GLN A 192 -36.75 -10.48 -30.63
N LYS A 193 -36.66 -11.81 -30.49
CA LYS A 193 -37.36 -12.58 -29.44
C LYS A 193 -37.02 -12.18 -28.00
N SER A 194 -35.84 -11.62 -27.75
CA SER A 194 -35.45 -11.20 -26.40
C SER A 194 -36.21 -9.96 -25.91
N ALA A 195 -36.67 -9.11 -26.82
CA ALA A 195 -37.48 -7.94 -26.46
C ALA A 195 -38.93 -8.33 -26.11
N GLU A 196 -39.52 -9.21 -26.90
CA GLU A 196 -40.94 -9.65 -26.78
C GLU A 196 -41.26 -10.23 -25.39
N VAL A 197 -40.34 -10.99 -24.82
CA VAL A 197 -40.46 -11.60 -23.48
C VAL A 197 -40.51 -10.56 -22.34
N LEU A 198 -39.88 -9.39 -22.51
CA LEU A 198 -39.85 -8.32 -21.49
C LEU A 198 -41.13 -7.46 -21.46
N ILE A 199 -41.96 -7.54 -22.49
CA ILE A 199 -43.25 -6.82 -22.59
C ILE A 199 -44.45 -7.72 -22.24
N GLY A 200 -44.25 -9.04 -22.11
CA GLY A 200 -45.30 -10.00 -21.76
C GLY A 200 -46.16 -10.48 -22.92
N GLY A 201 -45.67 -10.38 -24.16
CA GLY A 201 -46.35 -10.89 -25.35
C GLY A 201 -46.45 -12.42 -25.32
N ASN A 202 -47.66 -12.95 -25.49
CA ASN A 202 -47.89 -14.40 -25.55
C ASN A 202 -47.73 -14.90 -27.00
N THR A 203 -47.02 -16.01 -27.21
CA THR A 203 -46.28 -16.29 -28.47
C THR A 203 -47.11 -16.83 -29.64
N ASN A 204 -48.39 -16.48 -29.78
CA ASN A 204 -49.31 -17.12 -30.73
C ASN A 204 -50.23 -16.18 -31.56
N ASP A 205 -50.28 -14.87 -31.29
CA ASP A 205 -51.12 -13.94 -32.05
C ASP A 205 -50.33 -13.20 -33.15
N THR A 206 -50.89 -13.12 -34.36
CA THR A 206 -50.21 -12.58 -35.56
C THR A 206 -50.32 -11.05 -35.65
N ILE A 207 -49.97 -10.34 -34.59
CA ILE A 207 -49.96 -8.88 -34.50
C ILE A 207 -48.51 -8.39 -34.54
N THR A 208 -48.24 -7.25 -35.19
CA THR A 208 -46.86 -6.75 -35.30
C THR A 208 -46.32 -6.27 -33.95
N SER A 209 -45.00 -6.27 -33.77
CA SER A 209 -44.36 -5.88 -32.50
C SER A 209 -44.60 -4.41 -32.14
N GLU A 210 -44.66 -3.53 -33.13
CA GLU A 210 -44.97 -2.10 -32.99
C GLU A 210 -46.43 -1.87 -32.56
N GLU A 211 -47.36 -2.62 -33.15
CA GLU A 211 -48.79 -2.60 -32.83
C GLU A 211 -49.10 -3.27 -31.48
N SER A 212 -48.32 -4.28 -31.08
CA SER A 212 -48.37 -4.87 -29.75
C SER A 212 -47.91 -3.89 -28.67
N PHE A 213 -46.84 -3.13 -28.92
CA PHE A 213 -46.40 -2.06 -28.01
C PHE A 213 -47.42 -0.93 -27.93
N LYS A 214 -48.03 -0.53 -29.05
CA LYS A 214 -49.11 0.46 -29.03
C LYS A 214 -50.32 -0.02 -28.22
N ASN A 215 -50.78 -1.26 -28.42
CA ASN A 215 -51.86 -1.84 -27.60
C ASN A 215 -51.48 -1.97 -26.11
N PHE A 216 -50.20 -2.12 -25.77
CA PHE A 216 -49.74 -2.09 -24.38
C PHE A 216 -49.87 -0.68 -23.77
N VAL A 217 -49.50 0.38 -24.51
CA VAL A 217 -49.65 1.79 -24.09
C VAL A 217 -51.13 2.21 -24.02
N ASP A 218 -51.92 1.93 -25.06
CA ASP A 218 -53.36 2.28 -25.17
C ASP A 218 -54.23 1.58 -24.09
N ASN A 219 -53.69 0.60 -23.36
CA ASN A 219 -54.34 -0.04 -22.21
C ASN A 219 -53.84 0.47 -20.85
N LEU A 220 -52.74 1.23 -20.79
CA LEU A 220 -52.28 1.89 -19.56
C LEU A 220 -53.02 3.21 -19.27
N GLU A 221 -53.57 3.87 -20.30
CA GLU A 221 -54.30 5.15 -20.14
C GLU A 221 -55.77 4.99 -19.70
N LYS A 222 -56.25 3.78 -19.37
CA LYS A 222 -57.64 3.54 -18.95
C LYS A 222 -57.76 3.57 -17.41
N PRO A 223 -58.39 4.61 -16.81
CA PRO A 223 -58.54 4.67 -15.36
C PRO A 223 -59.52 3.60 -14.86
N ALA A 224 -59.12 2.87 -13.81
CA ALA A 224 -60.00 1.94 -13.12
C ALA A 224 -61.12 2.70 -12.37
N LEU A 225 -62.34 2.16 -12.43
CA LEU A 225 -63.53 2.81 -11.86
C LEU A 225 -63.57 2.82 -10.33
N SER A 226 -64.36 3.74 -9.79
CA SER A 226 -64.43 4.10 -8.37
C SER A 226 -64.96 3.00 -7.45
N SER A 227 -64.53 3.06 -6.18
CA SER A 227 -65.28 2.51 -5.05
C SER A 227 -65.32 3.54 -3.91
N GLU A 228 -66.52 3.80 -3.41
CA GLU A 228 -66.87 4.74 -2.33
C GLU A 228 -68.19 4.25 -1.70
N PRO A 229 -68.60 4.69 -0.49
CA PRO A 229 -67.85 5.21 0.65
C PRO A 229 -68.24 4.48 1.97
N VAL A 230 -68.58 5.23 3.04
CA VAL A 230 -69.17 4.86 4.38
C VAL A 230 -68.15 4.89 5.55
N PRO A 231 -68.45 5.57 6.69
CA PRO A 231 -67.55 6.67 7.11
C PRO A 231 -67.21 6.84 8.61
N THR A 232 -66.35 7.82 8.90
CA THR A 232 -66.22 8.73 10.08
C THR A 232 -66.67 8.25 11.49
N SER A 233 -65.93 8.43 12.59
CA SER A 233 -65.18 9.60 13.14
C SER A 233 -64.44 9.16 14.45
N ARG A 234 -63.74 9.94 15.32
CA ARG A 234 -63.56 11.38 15.67
C ARG A 234 -62.14 11.56 16.30
N GLY A 235 -61.50 12.73 16.43
CA GLY A 235 -61.74 14.06 15.86
C GLY A 235 -61.24 15.24 16.74
N ARG A 236 -60.62 16.28 16.12
CA ARG A 236 -60.44 17.69 16.58
C ARG A 236 -59.56 17.96 17.84
N LYS A 237 -58.82 19.08 18.01
CA LYS A 237 -58.65 20.42 17.33
C LYS A 237 -57.12 20.75 17.21
N THR A 238 -56.56 21.85 16.68
CA THR A 238 -56.95 23.25 16.30
C THR A 238 -56.20 23.69 15.01
N ALA A 239 -56.79 24.34 14.00
CA ALA A 239 -56.98 25.81 13.82
C ALA A 239 -55.68 26.66 14.03
N ARG A 240 -55.07 27.40 13.08
CA ARG A 240 -55.36 27.98 11.74
C ARG A 240 -56.15 29.33 11.69
N VAL A 241 -55.46 30.44 11.35
CA VAL A 241 -55.96 31.77 10.88
C VAL A 241 -54.85 32.41 10.01
N LYS A 242 -54.91 32.38 8.66
CA LYS A 242 -55.32 33.41 7.66
C LYS A 242 -54.24 34.43 7.21
N GLU A 243 -54.26 34.71 5.90
CA GLU A 243 -53.52 35.77 5.20
C GLU A 243 -54.34 37.07 5.04
N VAL A 244 -53.69 38.18 4.64
CA VAL A 244 -54.19 39.20 3.69
C VAL A 244 -52.99 40.07 3.21
N PRO A 245 -52.97 40.61 1.97
CA PRO A 245 -51.71 41.03 1.31
C PRO A 245 -51.49 42.55 1.17
N VAL A 246 -50.26 42.94 0.81
CA VAL A 246 -49.91 44.29 0.28
C VAL A 246 -48.98 44.14 -0.94
N ASN A 247 -49.08 45.07 -1.89
CA ASN A 247 -48.43 45.09 -3.19
C ASN A 247 -47.13 45.93 -3.17
N ILE A 248 -46.03 45.43 -3.72
CA ILE A 248 -44.78 46.17 -3.98
C ILE A 248 -44.29 45.83 -5.39
N ALA A 249 -43.74 46.82 -6.10
CA ALA A 249 -43.36 46.71 -7.52
C ALA A 249 -42.27 45.65 -7.78
N GLN A 250 -42.32 45.03 -8.97
CA GLN A 250 -41.28 44.11 -9.42
C GLN A 250 -39.93 44.83 -9.58
N PRO A 251 -38.83 44.31 -9.01
CA PRO A 251 -37.51 44.58 -9.53
C PRO A 251 -37.42 43.96 -10.92
N THR A 252 -37.24 44.77 -11.96
CA THR A 252 -36.83 44.26 -13.27
C THR A 252 -35.38 43.77 -13.16
N PHE A 253 -35.21 42.51 -12.77
CA PHE A 253 -33.91 41.85 -12.79
C PHE A 253 -33.38 41.84 -14.23
N LYS A 254 -32.49 42.79 -14.51
CA LYS A 254 -31.74 42.86 -15.75
C LYS A 254 -30.73 41.72 -15.70
N LEU A 255 -31.12 40.57 -16.21
CA LEU A 255 -30.36 39.31 -16.19
C LEU A 255 -28.97 39.56 -16.79
N LEU A 256 -27.97 39.77 -15.92
CA LEU A 256 -26.60 40.05 -16.32
C LEU A 256 -26.05 38.79 -16.96
N ALA A 257 -25.74 38.88 -18.26
CA ALA A 257 -25.22 37.72 -18.98
C ALA A 257 -23.89 37.30 -18.32
N PRO A 258 -23.75 36.05 -17.82
CA PRO A 258 -22.70 35.69 -16.86
C PRO A 258 -21.28 36.03 -17.36
N SER A 259 -20.33 36.24 -16.44
CA SER A 259 -18.96 36.64 -16.82
C SER A 259 -18.35 35.66 -17.83
N ARG A 260 -17.32 36.12 -18.57
CA ARG A 260 -16.61 35.27 -19.53
C ARG A 260 -16.14 33.97 -18.89
N ASP A 261 -15.74 34.04 -17.64
CA ASP A 261 -15.08 32.96 -16.91
C ASP A 261 -16.11 32.06 -16.21
N GLN A 262 -17.23 32.60 -15.73
CA GLN A 262 -18.41 31.81 -15.31
C GLN A 262 -18.94 30.96 -16.48
N LYS A 263 -18.96 31.51 -17.71
CA LYS A 263 -19.30 30.77 -18.93
C LYS A 263 -18.27 29.69 -19.28
N ILE A 264 -16.98 29.91 -19.02
CA ILE A 264 -15.90 28.92 -19.26
C ILE A 264 -15.95 27.79 -18.22
N ARG A 265 -16.20 28.10 -16.94
CA ARG A 265 -16.42 27.14 -15.85
C ARG A 265 -17.60 26.22 -16.16
N ASN A 266 -18.77 26.80 -16.48
CA ASN A 266 -19.97 26.03 -16.82
C ASN A 266 -19.77 25.14 -18.07
N ALA A 267 -19.00 25.61 -19.06
CA ALA A 267 -18.65 24.79 -20.23
C ALA A 267 -17.68 23.64 -19.89
N HIS A 268 -16.76 23.80 -18.93
CA HIS A 268 -15.89 22.72 -18.44
C HIS A 268 -16.63 21.69 -17.61
N ASN A 269 -17.52 22.12 -16.71
CA ASN A 269 -18.33 21.22 -15.89
C ASN A 269 -19.24 20.34 -16.76
N TRP A 270 -19.88 20.91 -17.79
CA TRP A 270 -20.65 20.14 -18.77
C TRP A 270 -19.79 19.19 -19.63
N LYS A 271 -18.55 19.60 -19.96
CA LYS A 271 -17.57 18.76 -20.67
C LYS A 271 -17.08 17.58 -19.83
N ARG A 272 -16.92 17.74 -18.50
CA ARG A 272 -16.61 16.65 -17.54
C ARG A 272 -17.83 15.74 -17.26
N ALA A 273 -19.06 16.27 -17.21
CA ALA A 273 -20.26 15.48 -16.96
C ALA A 273 -20.71 14.60 -18.15
N LYS A 274 -20.52 15.07 -19.39
CA LYS A 274 -21.06 14.40 -20.59
C LYS A 274 -20.58 12.95 -20.81
N PRO A 275 -19.30 12.57 -20.62
CA PRO A 275 -18.85 11.19 -20.74
C PRO A 275 -19.51 10.27 -19.71
N LEU A 276 -19.57 10.70 -18.45
CA LEU A 276 -20.17 9.93 -17.34
C LEU A 276 -21.63 9.58 -17.60
N ILE A 277 -22.42 10.52 -18.15
CA ILE A 277 -23.81 10.27 -18.55
C ILE A 277 -23.86 9.23 -19.67
N VAL A 278 -22.99 9.33 -20.68
CA VAL A 278 -22.94 8.39 -21.81
C VAL A 278 -22.52 6.98 -21.38
N ASP A 279 -21.59 6.84 -20.45
CA ASP A 279 -21.12 5.53 -19.97
C ASP A 279 -22.10 4.89 -18.98
N LEU A 280 -22.81 5.69 -18.18
CA LEU A 280 -23.96 5.22 -17.40
C LEU A 280 -25.08 4.69 -18.31
N THR A 281 -25.39 5.38 -19.42
CA THR A 281 -26.36 4.88 -20.41
C THR A 281 -25.92 3.53 -20.99
N LYS A 282 -24.65 3.37 -21.38
CA LYS A 282 -24.10 2.08 -21.87
C LYS A 282 -24.17 0.94 -20.85
N ALA A 283 -24.02 1.23 -19.56
CA ALA A 283 -24.17 0.23 -18.51
C ALA A 283 -25.62 -0.28 -18.41
N ILE A 284 -26.58 0.65 -18.53
CA ILE A 284 -28.02 0.36 -18.54
C ILE A 284 -28.43 -0.38 -19.82
N GLU A 285 -27.92 0.02 -20.99
CA GLU A 285 -28.09 -0.69 -22.28
C GLU A 285 -27.67 -2.17 -22.21
N ARG A 286 -26.70 -2.51 -21.34
CA ARG A 286 -26.20 -3.87 -21.13
C ARG A 286 -26.90 -4.64 -20.01
N SER A 287 -27.86 -4.02 -19.31
CA SER A 287 -28.48 -4.55 -18.09
C SER A 287 -27.48 -4.87 -16.97
N ASP A 288 -26.33 -4.19 -16.92
CA ASP A 288 -25.30 -4.44 -15.90
C ASP A 288 -25.62 -3.69 -14.60
N ILE A 289 -26.35 -4.39 -13.72
CA ILE A 289 -26.74 -3.90 -12.40
C ILE A 289 -25.52 -3.69 -11.47
N SER A 290 -24.36 -4.32 -11.74
CA SER A 290 -23.16 -4.13 -10.93
C SER A 290 -22.55 -2.74 -11.17
N ILE A 291 -22.38 -2.35 -12.43
CA ILE A 291 -21.84 -1.04 -12.81
C ILE A 291 -22.79 0.08 -12.38
N ALA A 292 -24.10 -0.10 -12.54
CA ALA A 292 -25.09 0.87 -12.05
C ALA A 292 -25.02 1.07 -10.51
N LYS A 293 -24.78 0.01 -9.74
CA LYS A 293 -24.55 0.11 -8.28
C LYS A 293 -23.22 0.79 -7.95
N SER A 294 -22.15 0.53 -8.70
CA SER A 294 -20.87 1.24 -8.54
C SER A 294 -21.00 2.74 -8.81
N TYR A 295 -21.78 3.17 -9.81
CA TYR A 295 -22.08 4.60 -10.02
C TYR A 295 -22.96 5.20 -8.93
N ALA A 296 -23.82 4.42 -8.26
CA ALA A 296 -24.55 4.91 -7.09
C ALA A 296 -23.65 5.17 -5.86
N ALA A 297 -22.42 4.61 -5.83
CA ALA A 297 -21.39 4.98 -4.86
C ALA A 297 -20.70 6.32 -5.20
N ALA A 298 -20.67 6.72 -6.48
CA ALA A 298 -20.27 8.07 -6.92
C ALA A 298 -21.35 9.14 -6.63
N ARG A 299 -21.96 9.05 -5.45
CA ARG A 299 -23.08 9.89 -4.96
C ARG A 299 -22.67 11.35 -4.73
N VAL A 300 -21.38 11.58 -4.44
CA VAL A 300 -20.83 12.90 -4.09
C VAL A 300 -20.50 13.78 -5.32
N PRO A 301 -19.75 13.33 -6.35
CA PRO A 301 -19.39 14.19 -7.48
C PRO A 301 -20.57 14.81 -8.23
N ILE A 302 -21.65 14.05 -8.47
CA ILE A 302 -22.85 14.54 -9.18
C ILE A 302 -23.63 15.54 -8.32
N LYS A 303 -23.75 15.27 -7.01
CA LYS A 303 -24.38 16.18 -6.05
C LYS A 303 -23.60 17.50 -5.98
N ASN A 304 -22.28 17.43 -5.81
CA ASN A 304 -21.40 18.59 -5.72
C ASN A 304 -21.41 19.42 -7.03
N LEU A 305 -21.50 18.80 -8.21
CA LEU A 305 -21.68 19.53 -9.48
C LEU A 305 -23.00 20.31 -9.52
N ALA A 306 -24.09 19.73 -9.02
CA ALA A 306 -25.40 20.37 -9.01
C ALA A 306 -25.46 21.52 -7.98
N GLU A 307 -24.97 21.29 -6.76
CA GLU A 307 -24.92 22.30 -5.69
C GLU A 307 -23.93 23.43 -6.01
N GLY A 308 -22.82 23.13 -6.70
CA GLY A 308 -21.87 24.11 -7.22
C GLY A 308 -22.50 25.01 -8.28
N LEU A 309 -23.14 24.42 -9.30
CA LEU A 309 -23.86 25.16 -10.35
C LEU A 309 -25.03 26.00 -9.78
N GLU A 310 -25.64 25.57 -8.68
CA GLU A 310 -26.71 26.31 -8.02
C GLU A 310 -26.17 27.49 -7.18
N ARG A 311 -25.05 27.31 -6.46
CA ARG A 311 -24.31 28.44 -5.84
C ARG A 311 -23.91 29.47 -6.88
N ASP A 312 -23.25 29.04 -7.95
CA ASP A 312 -22.73 29.85 -9.07
C ASP A 312 -23.80 30.65 -9.85
N TYR A 313 -25.08 30.41 -9.57
CA TYR A 313 -26.24 31.10 -10.17
C TYR A 313 -27.02 31.95 -9.13
N SER A 314 -26.75 31.77 -7.84
CA SER A 314 -27.57 32.29 -6.73
C SER A 314 -27.06 33.57 -6.07
N ASP A 315 -25.77 33.92 -6.24
CA ASP A 315 -25.18 35.16 -5.72
C ASP A 315 -24.67 36.08 -6.86
N PRO A 316 -25.39 37.18 -7.14
CA PRO A 316 -24.95 38.22 -8.06
C PRO A 316 -24.52 39.53 -7.34
N MET A 317 -24.33 39.53 -6.01
CA MET A 317 -24.40 40.75 -5.17
C MET A 317 -23.23 40.99 -4.22
N ALA A 318 -22.21 40.13 -4.17
CA ALA A 318 -21.01 40.33 -3.34
C ALA A 318 -20.14 41.56 -3.70
N ASP A 319 -20.41 42.24 -4.82
CA ASP A 319 -19.55 43.26 -5.46
C ASP A 319 -20.17 44.68 -5.46
N SER A 320 -20.91 45.07 -4.40
CA SER A 320 -21.61 46.37 -4.38
C SER A 320 -21.52 47.19 -3.08
N THR A 321 -20.60 46.87 -2.17
CA THR A 321 -20.41 47.62 -0.90
C THR A 321 -18.96 47.99 -0.62
N ASN A 322 -18.26 48.51 -1.62
CA ASN A 322 -17.00 49.23 -1.42
C ASN A 322 -17.05 50.62 -2.06
N GLN A 323 -17.46 51.63 -1.29
CA GLN A 323 -17.44 53.04 -1.69
C GLN A 323 -17.11 53.95 -0.49
N CYS A 324 -15.89 53.86 0.04
CA CYS A 324 -15.13 55.01 0.56
C CYS A 324 -13.73 54.65 1.09
N GLN A 325 -12.75 54.46 0.21
CA GLN A 325 -11.42 55.10 0.33
C GLN A 325 -10.60 54.89 -0.96
N PRO A 326 -9.94 55.94 -1.50
CA PRO A 326 -9.00 55.81 -2.62
C PRO A 326 -7.56 55.51 -2.14
N GLU A 327 -6.65 55.31 -3.09
CA GLU A 327 -5.19 55.21 -2.90
C GLU A 327 -4.65 53.90 -2.27
N MET A 328 -5.23 52.74 -2.60
CA MET A 328 -4.59 51.44 -2.31
C MET A 328 -4.70 50.36 -3.42
N ASP A 329 -5.73 50.40 -4.28
CA ASP A 329 -5.95 49.37 -5.31
C ASP A 329 -4.84 49.32 -6.40
N ASP A 330 -4.25 50.46 -6.78
CA ASP A 330 -3.18 50.54 -7.80
C ASP A 330 -1.90 49.76 -7.41
N LEU A 331 -1.70 49.48 -6.12
CA LEU A 331 -0.60 48.66 -5.59
C LEU A 331 -0.92 47.17 -5.55
N GLN A 332 -2.19 46.78 -5.74
CA GLN A 332 -2.63 45.39 -5.62
C GLN A 332 -2.77 44.72 -6.99
N ASP A 333 -3.30 45.43 -8.00
CA ASP A 333 -3.31 44.96 -9.40
C ASP A 333 -1.90 44.84 -10.00
N SER A 334 -0.90 45.55 -9.45
CA SER A 334 0.49 45.51 -9.92
C SER A 334 1.32 44.34 -9.38
N TYR A 335 0.86 43.60 -8.37
CA TYR A 335 1.58 42.47 -7.77
C TYR A 335 1.21 41.08 -8.34
N VAL A 336 0.20 41.03 -9.23
CA VAL A 336 -0.36 39.77 -9.78
C VAL A 336 0.43 39.26 -10.99
N ASP A 337 1.07 40.14 -11.76
CA ASP A 337 1.62 39.83 -13.10
C ASP A 337 3.14 39.50 -13.11
N GLU A 338 3.83 39.57 -11.97
CA GLU A 338 5.30 39.46 -11.90
C GLU A 338 5.82 38.00 -11.95
N PHE A 339 5.00 37.02 -11.55
CA PHE A 339 5.38 35.59 -11.48
C PHE A 339 4.23 34.67 -11.90
N GLY A 340 3.79 34.78 -13.16
CA GLY A 340 2.82 33.85 -13.75
C GLY A 340 3.41 32.47 -14.03
N LEU A 341 2.57 31.43 -14.09
CA LEU A 341 3.00 30.06 -14.40
C LEU A 341 3.72 29.99 -15.76
N THR A 342 4.92 29.43 -15.76
CA THR A 342 5.82 29.32 -16.92
C THR A 342 5.60 28.01 -17.68
N GLU A 343 6.31 27.80 -18.81
CA GLU A 343 6.28 26.51 -19.52
C GLU A 343 6.93 25.36 -18.70
N GLU A 344 7.68 25.67 -17.64
CA GLU A 344 8.32 24.72 -16.72
C GLU A 344 7.41 24.36 -15.53
N CYS A 345 6.30 25.07 -15.34
CA CYS A 345 5.31 24.74 -14.32
C CYS A 345 4.40 23.61 -14.81
N HIS A 346 4.39 22.47 -14.12
CA HIS A 346 3.68 21.27 -14.56
C HIS A 346 2.55 20.83 -13.62
N HIS A 347 1.40 20.54 -14.25
CA HIS A 347 0.29 19.80 -13.68
C HIS A 347 -0.06 18.68 -14.65
N TYR A 348 0.12 17.42 -14.26
CA TYR A 348 -0.15 16.26 -15.12
C TYR A 348 -1.57 15.71 -14.85
N GLU A 349 -2.30 15.27 -15.86
CA GLU A 349 -3.61 14.60 -15.64
C GLU A 349 -3.47 13.06 -15.62
N SER A 350 -2.35 12.52 -16.12
CA SER A 350 -2.13 11.08 -16.25
C SER A 350 -0.66 10.65 -16.14
N LEU A 351 -0.42 9.42 -15.66
CA LEU A 351 0.93 8.85 -15.50
C LEU A 351 1.75 8.82 -16.81
N ALA A 352 1.09 8.83 -17.97
CA ALA A 352 1.72 8.82 -19.28
C ALA A 352 2.34 10.18 -19.69
N GLU A 353 2.04 11.25 -18.97
CA GLU A 353 2.57 12.60 -19.20
C GLU A 353 3.77 12.91 -18.28
N VAL A 354 3.97 12.10 -17.24
CA VAL A 354 4.94 12.33 -16.16
C VAL A 354 6.35 11.79 -16.54
N PRO A 355 7.43 12.57 -16.37
CA PRO A 355 8.81 12.09 -16.47
C PRO A 355 9.09 10.86 -15.59
N TRP A 356 9.85 9.90 -16.10
CA TRP A 356 10.02 8.57 -15.49
C TRP A 356 10.58 8.60 -14.06
N ASP A 357 11.49 9.52 -13.79
CA ASP A 357 12.09 9.83 -12.49
C ASP A 357 11.09 10.50 -11.53
N VAL A 358 10.21 11.37 -12.05
CA VAL A 358 9.11 12.00 -11.30
C VAL A 358 7.97 11.01 -10.99
N GLN A 359 7.77 9.94 -11.77
CA GLN A 359 6.65 9.00 -11.59
C GLN A 359 6.53 8.40 -10.18
N LYS A 360 7.64 8.13 -9.47
CA LYS A 360 7.58 7.67 -8.06
C LYS A 360 6.92 8.71 -7.15
N TYR A 361 7.19 9.99 -7.36
CA TYR A 361 6.64 11.10 -6.58
C TYR A 361 5.20 11.40 -7.01
N TRP A 362 4.89 11.26 -8.30
CA TRP A 362 3.53 11.37 -8.85
C TRP A 362 2.51 10.42 -8.21
N HIS A 363 2.91 9.18 -7.94
CA HIS A 363 2.06 8.21 -7.22
C HIS A 363 1.74 8.65 -5.79
N GLN A 364 2.55 9.52 -5.18
CA GLN A 364 2.40 10.08 -3.84
C GLN A 364 1.83 11.51 -3.84
N ARG A 365 1.41 12.07 -4.99
CA ARG A 365 1.05 13.50 -5.12
C ARG A 365 0.01 13.99 -4.10
N TYR A 366 -0.96 13.16 -3.73
CA TYR A 366 -1.98 13.48 -2.71
C TYR A 366 -1.43 13.51 -1.27
N SER A 367 -0.31 12.83 -1.00
CA SER A 367 0.44 12.93 0.25
C SER A 367 1.40 14.11 0.24
N ILE A 368 1.81 14.58 -0.94
CA ILE A 368 2.62 15.79 -1.11
C ILE A 368 1.75 17.04 -0.97
N PHE A 369 0.61 17.08 -1.66
CA PHE A 369 -0.44 18.10 -1.59
C PHE A 369 -1.81 17.42 -1.69
N SER A 370 -2.63 17.48 -0.63
CA SER A 370 -3.98 16.89 -0.60
C SER A 370 -4.91 17.45 -1.68
N LEU A 371 -4.83 18.76 -1.96
CA LEU A 371 -5.59 19.46 -3.00
C LEU A 371 -4.96 19.37 -4.41
N TYR A 372 -4.15 18.35 -4.71
CA TYR A 372 -3.37 18.30 -5.95
C TYR A 372 -4.24 18.54 -7.21
N ASP A 373 -5.33 17.78 -7.35
CA ASP A 373 -6.21 17.78 -8.53
C ASP A 373 -7.05 19.06 -8.69
N ASP A 374 -7.05 19.96 -7.68
CA ASP A 374 -7.73 21.26 -7.73
C ASP A 374 -6.88 22.36 -8.41
N GLY A 375 -5.64 22.03 -8.84
CA GLY A 375 -4.81 22.89 -9.68
C GLY A 375 -3.43 23.19 -9.12
N VAL A 376 -2.81 22.26 -8.39
CA VAL A 376 -1.42 22.39 -7.91
C VAL A 376 -0.43 22.22 -9.05
N TYR A 377 0.57 23.10 -9.14
CA TYR A 377 1.67 23.03 -10.11
C TYR A 377 3.01 22.85 -9.39
N MET A 378 3.95 22.15 -10.03
CA MET A 378 5.35 22.05 -9.60
C MET A 378 6.29 22.04 -10.81
N THR A 379 7.50 22.54 -10.65
CA THR A 379 8.63 22.32 -11.57
C THR A 379 9.17 20.89 -11.38
N ASP A 380 9.86 20.33 -12.39
CA ASP A 380 10.40 18.96 -12.31
C ASP A 380 11.34 18.77 -11.11
N ASP A 381 12.23 19.74 -10.84
CA ASP A 381 13.15 19.70 -9.69
C ASP A 381 12.43 19.78 -8.34
N ALA A 382 11.30 20.51 -8.24
CA ALA A 382 10.57 20.67 -6.98
C ALA A 382 10.03 19.34 -6.44
N TRP A 383 9.70 18.37 -7.31
CA TRP A 383 9.22 17.04 -6.89
C TRP A 383 10.20 16.29 -5.99
N PHE A 384 11.52 16.53 -6.13
CA PHE A 384 12.54 15.83 -5.34
C PHE A 384 12.77 16.44 -3.95
N GLY A 385 12.48 17.74 -3.78
CA GLY A 385 12.76 18.52 -2.56
C GLY A 385 11.53 18.98 -1.77
N ILE A 386 10.32 18.92 -2.34
CA ILE A 386 9.09 19.36 -1.68
C ILE A 386 8.81 18.56 -0.40
N THR A 387 8.59 19.27 0.71
CA THR A 387 8.18 18.66 1.99
C THR A 387 6.70 18.25 1.89
N PRO A 388 6.34 16.97 2.11
CA PRO A 388 4.95 16.52 1.97
C PRO A 388 4.03 17.14 3.04
N GLU A 389 2.78 17.42 2.68
CA GLU A 389 1.82 18.16 3.52
C GLU A 389 1.71 17.66 4.97
N PRO A 390 1.62 16.35 5.28
CA PRO A 390 1.54 15.90 6.67
C PRO A 390 2.77 16.28 7.52
N VAL A 391 3.97 16.28 6.92
CA VAL A 391 5.19 16.73 7.61
C VAL A 391 5.23 18.24 7.70
N ALA A 392 4.90 18.96 6.63
CA ALA A 392 4.85 20.43 6.65
C ALA A 392 3.87 20.96 7.73
N MET A 393 2.71 20.32 7.88
CA MET A 393 1.74 20.63 8.93
C MET A 393 2.25 20.30 10.35
N GLN A 394 2.98 19.20 10.54
CA GLN A 394 3.59 18.89 11.84
C GLN A 394 4.73 19.87 12.17
N VAL A 395 5.60 20.20 11.21
CA VAL A 395 6.67 21.21 11.37
C VAL A 395 6.07 22.57 11.78
N ALA A 396 4.94 22.96 11.16
CA ALA A 396 4.23 24.17 11.53
C ALA A 396 3.65 24.12 12.95
N SER A 397 3.13 22.97 13.39
CA SER A 397 2.64 22.76 14.76
C SER A 397 3.77 22.77 15.79
N ASP A 398 4.91 22.15 15.49
CA ASP A 398 6.03 22.05 16.42
C ASP A 398 6.69 23.44 16.58
N MET A 399 6.90 24.17 15.47
CA MET A 399 7.37 25.56 15.52
C MET A 399 6.38 26.54 16.17
N GLU A 400 5.07 26.26 16.14
CA GLU A 400 4.09 27.03 16.92
C GLU A 400 4.32 26.90 18.43
N THR A 401 4.79 25.74 18.90
CA THR A 401 5.04 25.47 20.32
C THR A 401 6.46 25.79 20.80
N SER A 402 7.49 25.65 19.95
CA SER A 402 8.90 25.79 20.35
C SER A 402 9.51 27.19 20.09
N ILE A 403 8.81 28.12 19.42
CA ILE A 403 9.30 29.48 19.14
C ILE A 403 8.56 30.52 19.99
N ASP A 404 9.30 31.50 20.55
CA ASP A 404 8.77 32.57 21.40
C ASP A 404 7.51 33.25 20.81
N ALA A 405 6.47 33.41 21.64
CA ALA A 405 5.19 33.99 21.27
C ALA A 405 5.27 35.44 20.74
N THR A 406 6.36 36.16 21.02
CA THR A 406 6.66 37.50 20.49
C THR A 406 7.16 37.49 19.05
N LYS A 407 7.56 36.34 18.50
CA LYS A 407 7.77 36.16 17.06
C LYS A 407 6.40 36.04 16.39
N THR A 408 6.02 37.01 15.56
CA THR A 408 4.76 36.98 14.79
C THR A 408 4.97 36.72 13.31
N THR A 409 6.20 36.87 12.81
CA THR A 409 6.61 36.56 11.43
C THR A 409 7.50 35.32 11.38
N ILE A 410 7.30 34.47 10.37
CA ILE A 410 8.21 33.37 10.03
C ILE A 410 8.79 33.58 8.64
N VAL A 411 10.10 33.36 8.50
CA VAL A 411 10.83 33.49 7.24
C VAL A 411 11.23 32.09 6.78
N ASP A 412 10.57 31.58 5.75
CA ASP A 412 10.93 30.35 5.03
C ASP A 412 11.98 30.72 3.97
N ILE A 413 13.26 30.44 4.26
CA ILE A 413 14.38 30.90 3.42
C ILE A 413 14.69 29.96 2.24
N PHE A 414 13.97 28.85 2.09
CA PHE A 414 14.10 27.90 0.98
C PHE A 414 12.71 27.32 0.63
N ALA A 415 11.79 28.20 0.19
CA ALA A 415 10.37 27.91 0.16
C ALA A 415 9.94 26.87 -0.91
N GLY A 416 10.73 26.68 -1.99
CA GLY A 416 10.42 25.76 -3.07
C GLY A 416 9.02 25.99 -3.65
N ALA A 417 8.31 24.92 -4.00
CA ALA A 417 6.92 24.99 -4.47
C ALA A 417 5.87 25.28 -3.35
N GLY A 418 6.32 25.78 -2.20
CA GLY A 418 5.48 26.39 -1.17
C GLY A 418 5.00 25.48 -0.03
N GLY A 419 5.43 24.22 0.05
CA GLY A 419 4.88 23.24 1.02
C GLY A 419 4.91 23.69 2.48
N ASN A 420 6.08 24.10 2.98
CA ASN A 420 6.24 24.58 4.37
C ASN A 420 5.59 25.95 4.57
N SER A 421 5.87 26.91 3.69
CA SER A 421 5.21 28.23 3.65
C SER A 421 3.68 28.18 3.72
N ILE A 422 3.02 27.26 3.00
CA ILE A 422 1.57 27.06 3.02
C ILE A 422 1.11 26.49 4.37
N ALA A 423 1.83 25.53 4.94
CA ALA A 423 1.52 24.98 6.25
C ALA A 423 1.65 26.04 7.37
N PHE A 424 2.71 26.85 7.34
CA PHE A 424 2.85 27.99 8.26
C PHE A 424 1.69 28.97 8.13
N ALA A 425 1.30 29.37 6.91
CA ALA A 425 0.17 30.28 6.70
C ALA A 425 -1.20 29.68 7.14
N ARG A 426 -1.34 28.35 7.08
CA ARG A 426 -2.54 27.61 7.52
C ARG A 426 -2.61 27.38 9.04
N SER A 427 -1.50 27.33 9.76
CA SER A 427 -1.48 27.20 11.24
C SER A 427 -2.29 28.29 11.94
N GLY A 428 -2.23 29.54 11.43
CA GLY A 428 -2.82 30.71 12.08
C GLY A 428 -1.97 31.34 13.19
N ARG A 429 -0.85 30.70 13.57
CA ARG A 429 0.12 31.19 14.57
C ARG A 429 0.90 32.43 14.11
N TRP A 430 1.08 32.60 12.81
CA TRP A 430 1.89 33.66 12.21
C TRP A 430 1.00 34.74 11.62
N GLU A 431 1.27 36.00 11.96
CA GLU A 431 0.64 37.17 11.33
C GLU A 431 1.09 37.31 9.87
N LYS A 432 2.31 36.86 9.57
CA LYS A 432 2.92 36.95 8.25
C LYS A 432 3.90 35.80 8.00
N VAL A 433 3.89 35.26 6.78
CA VAL A 433 4.95 34.41 6.25
C VAL A 433 5.75 35.22 5.22
N ILE A 434 7.07 35.15 5.28
CA ILE A 434 7.97 35.62 4.22
C ILE A 434 8.60 34.38 3.60
N ALA A 435 8.42 34.18 2.30
CA ALA A 435 8.84 32.98 1.58
C ALA A 435 9.85 33.36 0.49
N ILE A 436 11.09 32.90 0.62
CA ILE A 436 12.18 33.18 -0.31
C ILE A 436 12.41 31.96 -1.20
N GLU A 437 12.36 32.15 -2.52
CA GLU A 437 12.73 31.13 -3.50
C GLU A 437 13.45 31.79 -4.68
N LYS A 438 14.62 31.26 -5.03
CA LYS A 438 15.53 31.82 -6.03
C LYS A 438 15.09 31.51 -7.46
N ASP A 439 14.40 30.39 -7.69
CA ASP A 439 13.90 30.03 -9.02
C ASP A 439 12.52 30.68 -9.34
N PRO A 440 12.40 31.51 -10.40
CA PRO A 440 11.16 32.21 -10.73
C PRO A 440 10.03 31.27 -11.22
N SER A 441 10.33 30.10 -11.78
CA SER A 441 9.31 29.11 -12.16
C SER A 441 8.73 28.39 -10.94
N THR A 442 9.58 28.09 -9.96
CA THR A 442 9.22 27.42 -8.71
C THR A 442 8.46 28.36 -7.77
N ILE A 443 8.83 29.64 -7.68
CA ILE A 443 8.05 30.64 -6.90
C ILE A 443 6.68 30.94 -7.54
N ALA A 444 6.56 30.86 -8.88
CA ALA A 444 5.28 30.96 -9.58
C ALA A 444 4.36 29.76 -9.25
N CYS A 445 4.93 28.53 -9.21
CA CYS A 445 4.22 27.36 -8.69
C CYS A 445 3.75 27.59 -7.25
N ALA A 446 4.63 28.07 -6.37
CA ALA A 446 4.35 28.29 -4.97
C ALA A 446 3.22 29.31 -4.72
N LYS A 447 3.23 30.44 -5.46
CA LYS A 447 2.14 31.44 -5.46
C LYS A 447 0.80 30.82 -5.87
N ASN A 448 0.77 30.07 -6.97
CA ASN A 448 -0.43 29.36 -7.43
C ASN A 448 -0.94 28.38 -6.37
N ASN A 449 -0.04 27.58 -5.79
CA ASN A 449 -0.39 26.57 -4.80
C ASN A 449 -0.97 27.22 -3.54
N ALA A 450 -0.40 28.33 -3.05
CA ALA A 450 -0.97 29.08 -1.93
C ALA A 450 -2.36 29.67 -2.22
N ALA A 451 -2.67 29.98 -3.49
CA ALA A 451 -4.01 30.39 -3.91
C ALA A 451 -5.01 29.22 -3.91
N VAL A 452 -4.59 28.02 -4.36
CA VAL A 452 -5.40 26.77 -4.25
C VAL A 452 -5.73 26.44 -2.79
N TYR A 453 -4.78 26.61 -1.88
CA TYR A 453 -4.99 26.42 -0.43
C TYR A 453 -5.63 27.61 0.29
N GLY A 454 -5.96 28.71 -0.43
CA GLY A 454 -6.68 29.86 0.14
C GLY A 454 -5.90 30.67 1.18
N VAL A 455 -4.57 30.76 1.07
CA VAL A 455 -3.69 31.47 2.02
C VAL A 455 -2.65 32.39 1.36
N ALA A 456 -2.78 32.67 0.06
CA ALA A 456 -1.84 33.51 -0.69
C ALA A 456 -1.70 34.94 -0.15
N ASP A 457 -2.74 35.47 0.51
CA ASP A 457 -2.79 36.78 1.17
C ASP A 457 -1.84 36.90 2.37
N LYS A 458 -1.50 35.78 3.02
CA LYS A 458 -0.62 35.74 4.20
C LYS A 458 0.87 35.62 3.87
N ILE A 459 1.22 35.32 2.62
CA ILE A 459 2.59 34.96 2.23
C ILE A 459 3.18 36.05 1.33
N THR A 460 4.22 36.72 1.83
CA THR A 460 5.06 37.63 1.01
C THR A 460 6.15 36.83 0.32
N TRP A 461 6.04 36.73 -1.00
CA TRP A 461 6.97 35.99 -1.85
C TRP A 461 8.14 36.87 -2.30
N ILE A 462 9.36 36.37 -2.14
CA ILE A 462 10.62 37.04 -2.49
C ILE A 462 11.38 36.17 -3.48
N ASN A 463 11.67 36.71 -4.69
CA ASN A 463 12.57 36.06 -5.64
C ASN A 463 13.96 36.70 -5.57
N ASP A 464 14.83 36.12 -4.74
CA ASP A 464 16.19 36.59 -4.48
C ASP A 464 17.06 35.41 -3.99
N ASP A 465 18.38 35.59 -3.86
CA ASP A 465 19.19 34.63 -3.10
C ASP A 465 18.97 34.84 -1.59
N CYS A 466 18.66 33.77 -0.86
CA CYS A 466 18.36 33.87 0.56
C CYS A 466 19.52 34.40 1.41
N PHE A 467 20.77 34.16 1.02
CA PHE A 467 21.93 34.68 1.76
C PHE A 467 22.06 36.19 1.57
N ASP A 468 21.89 36.69 0.34
CA ASP A 468 21.93 38.12 0.05
C ASP A 468 20.70 38.85 0.63
N PHE A 469 19.51 38.25 0.59
CA PHE A 469 18.29 38.86 1.12
C PHE A 469 18.27 38.92 2.66
N VAL A 470 18.67 37.84 3.35
CA VAL A 470 18.59 37.77 4.83
C VAL A 470 19.68 38.59 5.51
N THR A 471 20.87 38.73 4.88
CA THR A 471 21.98 39.51 5.47
C THR A 471 21.92 41.02 5.21
N LYS A 472 20.99 41.47 4.37
CA LYS A 472 20.82 42.87 3.99
C LYS A 472 20.05 43.67 5.04
N ASP A 473 20.71 44.67 5.63
CA ASP A 473 20.17 45.52 6.70
C ASP A 473 18.76 46.04 6.39
N GLY A 474 17.81 45.74 7.28
CA GLY A 474 16.42 46.20 7.21
C GLY A 474 15.46 45.32 6.42
N ASN A 475 15.91 44.26 5.73
CA ASN A 475 15.01 43.33 5.04
C ASN A 475 14.17 42.48 6.01
N ILE A 476 14.77 42.00 7.11
CA ILE A 476 14.12 41.18 8.15
C ILE A 476 14.30 41.84 9.53
N ASP A 477 13.22 42.00 10.29
CA ASP A 477 13.32 42.33 11.72
C ASP A 477 13.42 41.06 12.56
N PHE A 478 14.64 40.66 12.91
CA PHE A 478 14.91 39.49 13.75
C PHE A 478 14.32 39.57 15.17
N LYS A 479 13.82 40.73 15.62
CA LYS A 479 13.09 40.81 16.90
C LYS A 479 11.75 40.11 16.79
N THR A 480 10.98 40.41 15.74
CA THR A 480 9.63 39.88 15.46
C THR A 480 9.62 38.65 14.55
N SER A 481 10.75 38.30 13.94
CA SER A 481 10.87 37.21 12.95
C SER A 481 11.70 36.01 13.45
N THR A 482 11.26 34.79 13.12
CA THR A 482 12.02 33.53 13.22
C THR A 482 12.38 32.99 11.83
N ILE A 483 13.36 32.09 11.70
CA ILE A 483 13.75 31.47 10.42
C ILE A 483 13.44 29.97 10.41
N PHE A 484 12.82 29.51 9.33
CA PHE A 484 12.81 28.11 8.91
C PHE A 484 13.65 27.92 7.63
N ALA A 485 14.44 26.85 7.58
CA ALA A 485 15.32 26.56 6.46
C ALA A 485 15.26 25.09 6.04
N SER A 486 14.69 24.82 4.85
CA SER A 486 14.77 23.53 4.14
C SER A 486 15.72 23.58 2.93
N PRO A 487 17.04 23.62 3.15
CA PRO A 487 18.03 23.76 2.07
C PRO A 487 18.00 22.59 1.07
N PRO A 488 18.40 22.80 -0.19
CA PRO A 488 18.69 21.70 -1.11
C PRO A 488 19.89 20.87 -0.61
N TRP A 489 19.74 19.55 -0.54
CA TRP A 489 20.72 18.61 0.03
C TRP A 489 21.66 17.95 -1.01
N GLY A 490 21.74 18.48 -2.23
CA GLY A 490 22.55 17.92 -3.33
C GLY A 490 21.84 16.90 -4.24
N GLY A 491 20.50 16.86 -4.22
CA GLY A 491 19.69 15.95 -5.05
C GLY A 491 19.69 14.50 -4.57
N PRO A 492 19.02 13.56 -5.25
CA PRO A 492 18.74 12.21 -4.74
C PRO A 492 19.95 11.37 -4.31
N GLY A 493 21.18 11.76 -4.69
CA GLY A 493 22.43 11.14 -4.28
C GLY A 493 22.74 11.16 -2.78
N TYR A 494 22.15 12.09 -1.99
CA TYR A 494 22.35 12.13 -0.52
C TYR A 494 21.97 10.80 0.17
N ARG A 495 21.13 9.99 -0.47
CA ARG A 495 20.66 8.69 0.04
C ARG A 495 21.74 7.60 0.04
N GLY A 496 22.91 7.86 -0.55
CA GLY A 496 24.07 6.97 -0.50
C GLY A 496 24.91 7.11 0.78
N ASP A 497 24.77 8.19 1.54
CA ASP A 497 25.57 8.45 2.74
C ASP A 497 24.94 7.81 3.99
N GLU A 498 25.63 6.83 4.57
CA GLU A 498 25.29 6.19 5.85
C GLU A 498 25.17 7.22 6.99
N ILE A 499 26.10 8.19 7.02
CA ILE A 499 26.03 9.40 7.84
C ILE A 499 26.28 10.58 6.92
N PHE A 500 25.24 11.38 6.68
CA PHE A 500 25.29 12.54 5.80
C PHE A 500 26.07 13.69 6.46
N ASN A 501 27.14 14.12 5.80
CA ASN A 501 28.10 15.08 6.33
C ASN A 501 27.68 16.53 6.02
N LEU A 502 27.24 17.23 7.06
CA LEU A 502 26.70 18.59 7.01
C LEU A 502 27.75 19.67 6.72
N ASP A 503 29.03 19.39 6.93
CA ASP A 503 30.14 20.28 6.54
C ASP A 503 30.43 20.21 5.04
N THR A 504 30.05 19.12 4.38
CA THR A 504 30.21 18.93 2.92
C THR A 504 28.92 19.09 2.12
N MET A 505 27.76 19.26 2.78
CA MET A 505 26.46 19.47 2.13
C MET A 505 26.55 20.55 1.03
N GLN A 506 26.00 20.25 -0.15
CA GLN A 506 26.01 21.12 -1.32
C GLN A 506 24.58 21.51 -1.72
N PRO A 507 24.34 22.75 -2.18
CA PRO A 507 25.32 23.82 -2.43
C PRO A 507 25.77 24.60 -1.17
N TYR A 508 25.14 24.37 -0.01
CA TYR A 508 25.43 25.09 1.24
C TYR A 508 25.69 24.12 2.39
N SER A 509 26.77 24.32 3.15
CA SER A 509 27.00 23.59 4.42
C SER A 509 26.06 24.09 5.53
N ALA A 510 25.77 23.24 6.52
CA ALA A 510 24.93 23.65 7.65
C ALA A 510 25.53 24.81 8.45
N LYS A 511 26.87 24.94 8.48
CA LYS A 511 27.58 26.07 9.09
C LYS A 511 27.30 27.39 8.36
N GLN A 512 27.27 27.41 7.03
CA GLN A 512 26.90 28.62 6.26
C GLN A 512 25.46 29.06 6.54
N ILE A 513 24.52 28.11 6.66
CA ILE A 513 23.11 28.41 6.94
C ILE A 513 22.96 28.91 8.39
N HIS A 514 23.59 28.25 9.36
CA HIS A 514 23.60 28.69 10.76
C HIS A 514 24.17 30.10 10.93
N GLU A 515 25.25 30.43 10.21
CA GLU A 515 25.90 31.75 10.27
C GLU A 515 24.98 32.92 9.86
N ILE A 516 24.01 32.71 8.96
CA ILE A 516 22.98 33.72 8.63
C ILE A 516 21.75 33.65 9.56
N CYS A 517 21.47 32.50 10.16
CA CYS A 517 20.29 32.30 11.02
C CYS A 517 20.48 32.75 12.47
N LYS A 518 21.72 32.75 12.99
CA LYS A 518 22.10 33.02 14.39
C LYS A 518 21.63 34.35 15.01
N ALA A 519 21.05 35.25 14.22
CA ALA A 519 20.46 36.50 14.70
C ALA A 519 19.08 36.32 15.37
N THR A 520 18.45 35.15 15.22
CA THR A 520 17.16 34.80 15.83
C THR A 520 17.11 33.30 16.18
N GLU A 521 15.97 32.81 16.69
CA GLU A 521 15.68 31.38 16.81
C GLU A 521 15.50 30.78 15.40
N CYS A 522 15.99 29.56 15.15
CA CYS A 522 15.84 28.96 13.83
C CYS A 522 15.65 27.44 13.82
N ALA A 523 15.00 26.95 12.76
CA ALA A 523 14.73 25.54 12.51
C ALA A 523 15.38 25.09 11.19
N LEU A 524 16.23 24.06 11.25
CA LEU A 524 16.93 23.49 10.08
C LEU A 524 16.36 22.12 9.71
N PHE A 525 15.77 22.00 8.52
CA PHE A 525 15.19 20.75 7.99
C PHE A 525 16.24 20.01 7.14
N LEU A 526 16.71 18.86 7.64
CA LEU A 526 17.96 18.19 7.21
C LEU A 526 17.76 16.69 6.94
N PRO A 527 18.60 16.03 6.11
CA PRO A 527 18.47 14.61 5.80
C PRO A 527 18.43 13.70 7.03
N ARG A 528 17.66 12.60 6.96
CA ARG A 528 17.50 11.60 8.02
C ARG A 528 18.80 10.89 8.49
N THR A 529 19.87 10.97 7.72
CA THR A 529 21.20 10.41 8.05
C THR A 529 22.19 11.48 8.53
N SER A 530 21.76 12.74 8.70
CA SER A 530 22.64 13.85 9.10
C SER A 530 23.40 13.59 10.40
N ASP A 531 24.69 13.95 10.43
CA ASP A 531 25.51 13.78 11.63
C ASP A 531 25.04 14.70 12.77
N LEU A 532 24.32 14.14 13.74
CA LEU A 532 23.85 14.83 14.94
C LEU A 532 25.02 15.44 15.77
N ARG A 533 26.25 14.96 15.61
CA ARG A 533 27.45 15.54 16.24
C ARG A 533 27.87 16.86 15.59
N GLN A 534 27.63 17.02 14.28
CA GLN A 534 27.83 18.28 13.57
C GLN A 534 26.71 19.27 13.89
N ILE A 535 25.46 18.80 14.04
CA ILE A 535 24.34 19.62 14.54
C ILE A 535 24.65 20.13 15.95
N ALA A 536 25.07 19.25 16.87
CA ALA A 536 25.41 19.63 18.25
C ALA A 536 26.59 20.64 18.35
N GLN A 537 27.47 20.72 17.34
CA GLN A 537 28.53 21.74 17.25
C GLN A 537 28.02 23.13 16.85
N LEU A 538 26.76 23.26 16.44
CA LEU A 538 26.09 24.56 16.19
C LEU A 538 25.46 25.13 17.48
N ALA A 539 25.46 24.39 18.59
CA ALA A 539 24.99 24.88 19.88
C ALA A 539 26.09 25.74 20.57
N PRO A 540 25.72 26.84 21.24
CA PRO A 540 26.61 27.51 22.20
C PRO A 540 27.06 26.55 23.31
N GLU A 541 28.25 26.79 23.89
CA GLU A 541 28.83 25.89 24.90
C GLU A 541 27.93 25.80 26.15
N GLY A 542 27.36 24.62 26.38
CA GLY A 542 26.46 24.31 27.50
C GLY A 542 24.97 24.26 27.14
N GLU A 543 24.58 24.78 25.97
CA GLU A 543 23.20 24.75 25.48
C GLU A 543 22.83 23.42 24.80
N LYS A 544 21.54 23.26 24.48
CA LYS A 544 21.00 22.10 23.78
C LYS A 544 20.18 22.51 22.56
N ILE A 545 20.42 21.84 21.44
CA ILE A 545 19.54 21.86 20.27
C ILE A 545 18.49 20.76 20.44
N GLU A 546 17.23 21.09 20.17
CA GLU A 546 16.16 20.11 20.05
C GLU A 546 16.20 19.49 18.65
N VAL A 547 16.04 18.16 18.55
CA VAL A 547 16.04 17.44 17.27
C VAL A 547 14.79 16.58 17.21
N VAL A 548 13.88 16.93 16.30
CA VAL A 548 12.63 16.22 16.03
C VAL A 548 12.78 15.43 14.73
N GLN A 549 12.34 14.18 14.71
CA GLN A 549 12.45 13.28 13.57
C GLN A 549 11.08 13.09 12.92
N TYR A 550 10.92 13.54 11.66
CA TYR A 550 9.62 13.60 10.98
C TYR A 550 9.40 12.40 10.09
N CYS A 551 8.32 11.68 10.36
CA CYS A 551 8.10 10.31 9.93
C CYS A 551 6.75 10.20 9.21
N MET A 552 6.73 9.70 7.97
CA MET A 552 5.48 9.49 7.22
C MET A 552 5.16 8.01 7.00
N GLU A 553 3.89 7.65 7.19
CA GLU A 553 3.33 6.43 6.61
C GLU A 553 3.19 6.57 5.09
N GLY A 554 3.56 5.52 4.32
CA GLY A 554 3.13 5.37 2.93
C GLY A 554 4.14 5.64 1.80
N ALA A 555 5.45 5.81 2.09
CA ALA A 555 6.48 6.13 1.07
C ALA A 555 6.89 4.95 0.15
N THR A 556 5.92 4.34 -0.55
CA THR A 556 6.02 3.16 -1.45
C THR A 556 6.30 1.82 -0.74
N PRO A 557 5.81 0.69 -1.28
CA PRO A 557 4.64 0.00 -0.71
C PRO A 557 4.96 -0.94 0.47
N PHE A 558 6.24 -1.05 0.89
CA PHE A 558 6.73 -2.14 1.74
C PHE A 558 7.75 -1.69 2.79
N SER A 559 7.43 -0.61 3.49
CA SER A 559 7.97 -0.27 4.82
C SER A 559 6.81 0.10 5.74
N ILE A 560 6.77 -0.50 6.94
CA ILE A 560 5.86 -0.10 8.05
C ILE A 560 6.70 0.46 9.23
N TYR A 561 7.91 0.90 8.92
CA TYR A 561 8.48 2.04 9.62
C TYR A 561 7.95 3.28 8.91
N PRO A 562 7.47 4.30 9.62
CA PRO A 562 7.22 5.58 8.99
C PRO A 562 8.60 6.14 8.61
N GLU A 563 8.94 6.12 7.33
CA GLU A 563 10.27 6.50 6.85
C GLU A 563 10.58 7.94 7.32
N PRO A 564 11.64 8.15 8.12
CA PRO A 564 11.99 9.49 8.55
C PRO A 564 12.47 10.26 7.32
N LEU A 565 11.69 11.24 6.87
CA LEU A 565 12.03 12.03 5.67
C LEU A 565 13.14 13.03 5.97
N ALA A 566 13.12 13.59 7.19
CA ALA A 566 14.07 14.58 7.67
C ALA A 566 14.15 14.59 9.20
N TYR A 567 15.19 15.24 9.71
CA TYR A 567 15.14 15.88 11.04
C TYR A 567 14.77 17.35 10.88
N VAL A 568 14.08 17.95 11.85
CA VAL A 568 14.28 19.38 12.16
C VAL A 568 15.19 19.47 13.38
N ALA A 569 16.28 20.19 13.22
CA ALA A 569 17.06 20.69 14.35
C ALA A 569 16.56 22.11 14.68
N VAL A 570 15.90 22.28 15.84
CA VAL A 570 15.50 23.58 16.36
C VAL A 570 16.64 24.13 17.22
N ALA A 571 17.36 25.09 16.67
CA ALA A 571 18.34 25.88 17.39
C ALA A 571 17.61 27.01 18.15
N ALA A 572 17.05 26.63 19.30
CA ALA A 572 16.49 27.56 20.27
C ALA A 572 17.64 28.34 20.93
N THR A 573 17.76 29.62 20.58
CA THR A 573 18.80 30.53 21.10
C THR A 573 18.42 31.02 22.50
N PHE A 574 18.43 30.10 23.49
CA PHE A 574 17.93 30.36 24.84
C PHE A 574 18.62 31.55 25.53
N ILE A 575 17.89 32.66 25.69
CA ILE A 575 18.27 33.73 26.62
C ILE A 575 17.91 33.28 28.04
N GLN A 576 18.91 33.23 28.91
CA GLN A 576 18.85 32.63 30.24
C GLN A 576 17.63 33.04 31.09
N GLN A 577 16.83 32.06 31.52
CA GLN A 577 16.16 32.11 32.83
C GLN A 577 16.35 30.79 33.58
N VAL A 578 17.01 30.85 34.74
CA VAL A 578 17.32 29.69 35.57
C VAL A 578 16.14 29.35 36.47
N VAL A 579 15.48 28.22 36.22
CA VAL A 579 14.47 27.64 37.13
C VAL A 579 15.00 26.31 37.70
N THR A 580 15.42 26.33 38.96
CA THR A 580 15.94 25.14 39.66
C THR A 580 14.83 24.26 40.22
N VAL A 581 14.49 23.20 39.48
CA VAL A 581 13.59 22.13 39.98
C VAL A 581 14.40 21.10 40.80
N PRO A 582 14.00 20.77 42.05
CA PRO A 582 14.75 19.82 42.87
C PRO A 582 14.55 18.37 42.38
N THR A 583 15.64 17.73 41.97
CA THR A 583 15.62 16.36 41.44
C THR A 583 15.39 15.33 42.55
N VAL A 584 14.18 14.76 42.63
CA VAL A 584 13.94 13.54 43.42
C VAL A 584 14.59 12.37 42.68
N GLY A 585 15.66 11.82 43.25
CA GLY A 585 16.44 10.76 42.61
C GLY A 585 15.67 9.44 42.52
N LEU A 586 15.25 9.06 41.31
CA LEU A 586 14.86 7.68 41.01
C LEU A 586 16.09 6.76 41.13
N PRO A 587 15.92 5.51 41.61
CA PRO A 587 17.04 4.58 41.78
C PRO A 587 17.64 4.21 40.43
N ARG A 588 18.96 4.36 40.28
CA ARG A 588 19.71 3.79 39.16
C ARG A 588 19.58 2.27 39.18
N HIS A 589 18.86 1.71 38.20
CA HIS A 589 19.03 0.30 37.85
C HIS A 589 20.43 0.12 37.25
N GLU A 590 21.22 -0.83 37.75
CA GLU A 590 22.56 -1.07 37.23
C GLU A 590 22.51 -1.76 35.85
N SER A 591 22.51 -0.99 34.77
CA SER A 591 22.70 -1.49 33.40
C SER A 591 24.16 -1.87 33.14
N ARG A 592 24.71 -2.84 33.88
CA ARG A 592 26.00 -3.46 33.55
C ARG A 592 25.84 -4.28 32.28
N ASN A 593 26.34 -3.76 31.15
CA ASN A 593 26.55 -4.41 29.85
C ASN A 593 25.85 -5.78 29.68
N ALA A 594 24.53 -5.77 29.50
CA ALA A 594 23.79 -7.00 29.24
C ALA A 594 23.97 -7.41 27.78
N HIS A 595 24.50 -8.61 27.55
CA HIS A 595 24.82 -9.15 26.23
C HIS A 595 23.70 -10.09 25.79
N TRP A 596 22.63 -9.48 25.27
CA TRP A 596 21.45 -10.19 24.80
C TRP A 596 21.71 -10.96 23.51
N VAL A 597 21.12 -12.13 23.37
CA VAL A 597 21.26 -13.03 22.22
C VAL A 597 19.90 -13.67 21.97
N ASP A 598 19.41 -13.66 20.73
CA ASP A 598 18.14 -14.32 20.39
C ASP A 598 18.33 -15.83 20.55
N THR A 599 17.65 -16.40 21.53
CA THR A 599 17.57 -17.85 21.69
C THR A 599 16.39 -18.44 20.92
N TRP A 600 15.43 -17.60 20.54
CA TRP A 600 14.40 -17.85 19.54
C TRP A 600 13.93 -16.50 18.99
N ALA A 601 13.70 -16.40 17.68
CA ALA A 601 13.01 -15.28 17.04
C ALA A 601 12.25 -15.76 15.79
N THR A 602 11.28 -14.97 15.33
CA THR A 602 10.40 -15.31 14.21
C THR A 602 10.00 -14.08 13.41
N MET A 603 9.97 -14.20 12.06
CA MET A 603 9.63 -13.11 11.15
C MET A 603 8.18 -12.64 11.38
N PRO A 604 7.96 -11.38 11.81
CA PRO A 604 6.61 -10.86 12.02
C PRO A 604 5.93 -10.52 10.69
N GLN A 605 4.64 -10.83 10.60
CA GLN A 605 3.78 -10.69 9.43
C GLN A 605 2.49 -9.93 9.78
N LEU A 606 1.88 -9.28 8.79
CA LEU A 606 0.47 -8.88 8.86
C LEU A 606 -0.38 -10.14 8.84
N THR A 607 -1.34 -10.25 9.74
CA THR A 607 -2.19 -11.45 9.82
C THR A 607 -3.23 -11.45 8.73
N GLU A 608 -3.10 -12.38 7.78
CA GLU A 608 -4.14 -12.66 6.79
C GLU A 608 -5.47 -13.05 7.46
N VAL A 609 -6.59 -12.69 6.86
CA VAL A 609 -7.94 -12.94 7.43
C VAL A 609 -8.19 -14.42 7.76
N ALA A 610 -7.62 -15.35 6.99
CA ALA A 610 -7.72 -16.79 7.22
C ALA A 610 -6.86 -17.32 8.40
N ASN A 611 -5.83 -16.56 8.81
CA ASN A 611 -4.89 -16.90 9.89
C ASN A 611 -5.16 -16.11 11.19
N LEU A 612 -6.19 -15.25 11.20
CA LEU A 612 -6.75 -14.65 12.42
C LEU A 612 -7.28 -15.73 13.39
N PRO A 613 -7.30 -15.48 14.71
CA PRO A 613 -7.89 -16.42 15.65
C PRO A 613 -9.41 -16.55 15.38
N PRO A 614 -9.98 -17.76 15.41
CA PRO A 614 -11.37 -18.00 15.06
C PRO A 614 -12.33 -17.32 16.04
N ALA A 615 -13.55 -17.04 15.59
CA ALA A 615 -14.62 -16.52 16.45
C ALA A 615 -14.79 -17.43 17.71
N PRO A 616 -14.96 -16.85 18.92
CA PRO A 616 -15.25 -15.43 19.20
C PRO A 616 -14.00 -14.53 19.37
N TYR A 617 -12.79 -15.03 19.09
CA TYR A 617 -11.54 -14.30 19.38
C TYR A 617 -11.21 -13.22 18.34
N THR A 618 -11.76 -13.31 17.14
CA THR A 618 -11.88 -12.20 16.19
C THR A 618 -13.33 -11.74 16.11
N GLN A 619 -13.53 -10.43 16.13
CA GLN A 619 -14.80 -9.73 15.92
C GLN A 619 -14.69 -8.84 14.68
N SER A 620 -15.74 -8.07 14.34
CA SER A 620 -15.76 -7.19 13.16
C SER A 620 -14.76 -6.02 13.21
N ASP A 621 -14.35 -5.63 14.42
CA ASP A 621 -13.64 -4.38 14.72
C ASP A 621 -12.53 -4.58 15.77
N SER A 622 -12.21 -5.81 16.15
CA SER A 622 -11.31 -6.11 17.26
C SER A 622 -10.85 -7.57 17.29
N VAL A 623 -9.67 -7.82 17.88
CA VAL A 623 -9.10 -9.17 18.07
C VAL A 623 -8.58 -9.34 19.51
N PHE A 624 -8.78 -10.54 20.08
CA PHE A 624 -8.41 -10.91 21.44
C PHE A 624 -9.00 -10.00 22.54
N VAL A 625 -10.25 -9.54 22.37
CA VAL A 625 -11.01 -8.87 23.44
C VAL A 625 -11.22 -9.85 24.61
N ASP A 626 -11.02 -9.40 25.85
CA ASP A 626 -11.19 -10.20 27.08
C ASP A 626 -10.53 -11.59 26.95
N SER A 627 -9.27 -11.64 26.53
CA SER A 627 -8.62 -12.89 26.10
C SER A 627 -7.23 -13.10 26.70
N THR A 628 -6.99 -14.30 27.22
CA THR A 628 -5.67 -14.84 27.53
C THR A 628 -5.17 -15.67 26.35
N VAL A 629 -3.92 -15.47 25.94
CA VAL A 629 -3.20 -16.28 24.94
C VAL A 629 -2.01 -16.98 25.62
N ARG A 630 -1.82 -18.27 25.33
CA ARG A 630 -0.72 -19.12 25.82
C ARG A 630 -0.03 -19.79 24.63
N ALA A 631 1.27 -19.53 24.47
CA ALA A 631 2.08 -20.10 23.40
C ALA A 631 3.40 -20.67 23.96
N THR A 632 3.93 -21.71 23.31
CA THR A 632 5.22 -22.31 23.67
C THR A 632 6.32 -21.98 22.66
N PHE A 633 7.52 -21.71 23.15
CA PHE A 633 8.69 -21.34 22.35
C PHE A 633 9.90 -22.15 22.83
N GLN A 634 10.69 -22.71 21.89
CA GLN A 634 11.85 -23.55 22.24
C GLN A 634 13.14 -22.75 22.17
N VAL A 635 13.87 -22.66 23.28
CA VAL A 635 15.14 -21.92 23.33
C VAL A 635 16.26 -22.73 22.67
N SER A 636 17.03 -22.12 21.78
CA SER A 636 18.15 -22.75 21.08
C SER A 636 19.41 -22.86 21.95
N ILE A 637 19.66 -21.89 22.83
CA ILE A 637 20.78 -21.83 23.80
C ILE A 637 20.29 -21.57 25.24
N PRO A 638 21.06 -21.95 26.28
CA PRO A 638 20.67 -21.78 27.67
C PRO A 638 20.89 -20.34 28.16
N GLY A 639 20.28 -19.98 29.29
CA GLY A 639 20.46 -18.68 29.93
C GLY A 639 19.93 -18.64 31.36
N LYS A 640 20.43 -17.72 32.19
CA LYS A 640 19.95 -17.51 33.58
C LYS A 640 19.01 -16.31 33.73
N THR A 641 19.13 -15.36 32.82
CA THR A 641 18.28 -14.19 32.73
C THR A 641 17.80 -14.11 31.28
N ILE A 642 16.49 -13.94 31.10
CA ILE A 642 15.87 -13.82 29.77
C ILE A 642 15.08 -12.51 29.65
N ARG A 643 14.77 -12.09 28.42
CA ARG A 643 13.74 -11.08 28.15
C ARG A 643 12.87 -11.51 26.98
N LEU A 644 11.65 -10.97 26.93
CA LEU A 644 10.68 -11.19 25.86
C LEU A 644 10.64 -9.96 24.96
N ARG A 645 10.46 -10.13 23.65
CA ARG A 645 10.16 -9.02 22.73
C ARG A 645 8.77 -9.19 22.12
N PHE A 646 7.87 -8.27 22.45
CA PHE A 646 6.56 -8.15 21.82
C PHE A 646 6.63 -7.16 20.65
N THR A 647 5.83 -7.39 19.62
CA THR A 647 5.85 -6.65 18.37
C THR A 647 4.43 -6.36 17.88
N ASN A 648 4.24 -5.10 17.46
CA ASN A 648 3.04 -4.58 16.84
C ASN A 648 3.36 -3.96 15.46
N VAL A 649 4.45 -4.41 14.82
CA VAL A 649 5.03 -3.79 13.61
C VAL A 649 4.14 -3.87 12.34
N PHE A 650 3.06 -4.67 12.37
CA PHE A 650 1.99 -4.68 11.36
C PHE A 650 0.61 -4.29 11.93
N GLY A 651 0.55 -3.88 13.21
CA GLY A 651 -0.68 -3.45 13.84
C GLY A 651 -1.09 -2.05 13.39
N ALA A 652 -2.32 -1.91 12.90
CA ALA A 652 -2.87 -0.60 12.51
C ALA A 652 -3.38 0.25 13.70
N THR A 653 -3.29 -0.29 14.93
CA THR A 653 -3.77 0.33 16.17
C THR A 653 -2.89 -0.08 17.34
N ASP A 654 -3.00 0.63 18.47
CA ASP A 654 -2.40 0.25 19.74
C ASP A 654 -2.74 -1.19 20.16
N LEU A 655 -1.72 -1.93 20.58
CA LEU A 655 -1.81 -3.27 21.15
C LEU A 655 -1.67 -3.19 22.69
N PRO A 656 -2.78 -3.29 23.45
CA PRO A 656 -2.73 -3.33 24.91
C PRO A 656 -2.40 -4.75 25.40
N ILE A 657 -1.44 -4.86 26.31
CA ILE A 657 -1.05 -6.09 27.00
C ILE A 657 -1.21 -5.85 28.52
N ASP A 658 -2.26 -6.39 29.13
CA ASP A 658 -2.68 -6.11 30.51
C ASP A 658 -1.98 -6.96 31.57
N ALA A 659 -1.50 -8.14 31.20
CA ALA A 659 -0.66 -8.97 32.06
C ALA A 659 0.18 -9.95 31.22
N VAL A 660 1.41 -10.23 31.66
CA VAL A 660 2.29 -11.25 31.06
C VAL A 660 2.94 -12.12 32.14
N THR A 661 3.07 -13.41 31.84
CA THR A 661 3.75 -14.41 32.68
C THR A 661 4.57 -15.36 31.82
N ILE A 662 5.59 -15.97 32.43
CA ILE A 662 6.32 -17.11 31.88
C ILE A 662 6.28 -18.28 32.86
N ALA A 663 6.30 -19.50 32.33
CA ALA A 663 6.44 -20.73 33.10
C ALA A 663 7.07 -21.83 32.24
N LEU A 664 7.52 -22.92 32.87
CA LEU A 664 7.77 -24.16 32.14
C LEU A 664 6.44 -24.82 31.75
N PRO A 665 6.30 -25.31 30.50
CA PRO A 665 5.14 -26.09 30.07
C PRO A 665 5.04 -27.41 30.84
N ASP A 666 3.81 -27.88 31.04
CA ASP A 666 3.50 -29.20 31.58
C ASP A 666 3.05 -30.09 30.41
N GLY A 667 4.00 -30.81 29.82
CA GLY A 667 3.85 -31.55 28.56
C GLY A 667 4.79 -31.06 27.44
N PRO A 668 4.57 -31.49 26.18
CA PRO A 668 5.36 -31.07 25.03
C PRO A 668 5.06 -29.63 24.60
N ALA A 669 5.81 -29.10 23.65
CA ALA A 669 5.43 -27.91 22.88
C ALA A 669 3.95 -27.98 22.41
N GLY A 670 3.29 -26.84 22.37
CA GLY A 670 1.86 -26.73 22.11
C GLY A 670 0.96 -27.26 23.24
N THR A 671 1.48 -27.56 24.43
CA THR A 671 0.64 -27.81 25.61
C THR A 671 -0.03 -26.53 26.12
N ARG A 672 -1.24 -26.70 26.67
CA ARG A 672 -1.99 -25.65 27.38
C ARG A 672 -1.74 -25.62 28.89
N ALA A 673 -1.04 -26.62 29.42
CA ALA A 673 -0.74 -26.75 30.85
C ALA A 673 0.67 -26.21 31.19
N ILE A 674 0.85 -25.74 32.43
CA ILE A 674 2.11 -25.17 32.91
C ILE A 674 2.43 -25.60 34.35
N HIS A 675 3.71 -25.77 34.64
CA HIS A 675 4.20 -26.00 36.00
C HIS A 675 4.15 -24.69 36.80
N THR A 676 3.01 -24.39 37.45
CA THR A 676 2.78 -23.13 38.19
C THR A 676 3.83 -22.78 39.25
N ARG A 677 4.53 -23.77 39.82
CA ARG A 677 5.69 -23.55 40.73
C ARG A 677 6.88 -22.83 40.08
N THR A 678 6.91 -22.74 38.75
CA THR A 678 7.92 -22.00 37.98
C THR A 678 7.43 -20.65 37.50
N LEU A 679 6.14 -20.32 37.70
CA LEU A 679 5.54 -19.13 37.12
C LEU A 679 6.17 -17.85 37.66
N GLN A 680 6.63 -17.00 36.75
CA GLN A 680 7.06 -15.63 37.04
C GLN A 680 6.17 -14.64 36.28
N LYS A 681 5.93 -13.48 36.89
CA LYS A 681 5.35 -12.32 36.19
C LYS A 681 6.43 -11.67 35.33
N VAL A 682 6.01 -11.10 34.21
CA VAL A 682 6.86 -10.25 33.37
C VAL A 682 6.41 -8.81 33.51
N THR A 683 7.35 -7.88 33.44
CA THR A 683 7.10 -6.43 33.54
C THR A 683 7.79 -5.68 32.41
N PHE A 684 7.37 -4.44 32.19
CA PHE A 684 7.92 -3.50 31.23
C PHE A 684 8.16 -2.16 31.95
N SER A 685 9.43 -1.76 32.13
CA SER A 685 9.80 -0.58 32.93
C SER A 685 9.17 -0.60 34.34
N GLY A 686 9.13 -1.79 34.96
CA GLY A 686 8.54 -2.05 36.27
C GLY A 686 7.00 -2.17 36.31
N LYS A 687 6.28 -1.95 35.20
CA LYS A 687 4.82 -2.10 35.12
C LYS A 687 4.44 -3.52 34.68
N SER A 688 3.34 -4.06 35.20
CA SER A 688 2.83 -5.39 34.79
C SER A 688 2.03 -5.39 33.48
N SER A 689 1.76 -4.20 32.92
CA SER A 689 1.03 -3.97 31.68
C SER A 689 1.70 -2.90 30.84
N ILE A 690 1.45 -2.93 29.53
CA ILE A 690 1.96 -1.96 28.56
C ILE A 690 0.98 -1.81 27.40
N ILE A 691 0.99 -0.65 26.75
CA ILE A 691 0.37 -0.43 25.44
C ILE A 691 1.53 -0.27 24.44
N ILE A 692 1.47 -1.02 23.35
CA ILE A 692 2.48 -1.01 22.28
C ILE A 692 1.86 -0.28 21.09
N PRO A 693 2.37 0.92 20.70
CA PRO A 693 1.82 1.68 19.58
C PRO A 693 1.78 0.92 18.24
N ASN A 694 1.04 1.43 17.27
CA ASN A 694 1.12 0.97 15.88
C ASN A 694 2.57 1.02 15.36
N GLY A 695 2.99 0.02 14.58
CA GLY A 695 4.37 -0.08 14.06
C GLY A 695 5.46 -0.43 15.11
N ALA A 696 5.17 -0.32 16.41
CA ALA A 696 6.19 -0.39 17.46
C ALA A 696 6.56 -1.83 17.90
N GLN A 697 7.67 -1.95 18.63
CA GLN A 697 8.07 -3.16 19.36
C GLN A 697 8.48 -2.78 20.79
N VAL A 698 8.42 -3.73 21.73
CA VAL A 698 8.91 -3.51 23.10
C VAL A 698 9.56 -4.76 23.69
N VAL A 699 10.60 -4.55 24.50
CA VAL A 699 11.26 -5.58 25.30
C VAL A 699 10.78 -5.54 26.74
N SER A 700 10.68 -6.71 27.38
CA SER A 700 10.44 -6.80 28.82
C SER A 700 11.65 -6.36 29.64
N ASP A 701 11.41 -6.09 30.92
CA ASP A 701 12.45 -6.07 31.95
C ASP A 701 13.18 -7.44 31.99
N PRO A 702 14.44 -7.49 32.49
CA PRO A 702 15.19 -8.75 32.59
C PRO A 702 14.60 -9.70 33.64
N ILE A 703 14.23 -10.91 33.22
CA ILE A 703 13.53 -11.92 34.03
C ILE A 703 14.53 -12.97 34.53
N GLN A 704 14.63 -13.19 35.85
CA GLN A 704 15.55 -14.17 36.44
C GLN A 704 14.96 -15.58 36.42
N PHE A 705 14.94 -16.17 35.23
CA PHE A 705 14.36 -17.47 34.92
C PHE A 705 15.39 -18.32 34.17
N GLU A 706 15.87 -19.40 34.80
CA GLU A 706 16.92 -20.25 34.21
C GLU A 706 16.33 -21.23 33.18
N VAL A 707 16.85 -21.15 31.96
CA VAL A 707 16.42 -21.92 30.79
C VAL A 707 17.57 -22.81 30.31
N LYS A 708 17.26 -24.08 30.05
CA LYS A 708 18.21 -25.04 29.49
C LYS A 708 18.13 -25.02 27.97
N ALA A 709 19.23 -25.34 27.30
CA ALA A 709 19.23 -25.51 25.85
C ALA A 709 18.14 -26.52 25.42
N ARG A 710 17.35 -26.16 24.40
CA ARG A 710 16.20 -26.93 23.88
C ARG A 710 15.04 -27.11 24.83
N GLN A 711 14.95 -26.29 25.87
CA GLN A 711 13.78 -26.25 26.74
C GLN A 711 12.65 -25.44 26.10
N ASP A 712 11.44 -26.01 26.10
CA ASP A 712 10.24 -25.26 25.77
C ASP A 712 9.86 -24.34 26.95
N ILE A 713 9.42 -23.13 26.67
CA ILE A 713 8.92 -22.13 27.64
C ILE A 713 7.51 -21.75 27.22
N ALA A 714 6.58 -21.72 28.17
CA ALA A 714 5.24 -21.20 27.96
C ALA A 714 5.21 -19.69 28.33
N VAL A 715 4.95 -18.83 27.35
CA VAL A 715 4.58 -17.42 27.59
C VAL A 715 3.06 -17.36 27.61
N THR A 716 2.50 -16.70 28.63
CA THR A 716 1.04 -16.47 28.71
C THR A 716 0.78 -15.00 28.98
N TYR A 717 0.04 -14.35 28.09
CA TYR A 717 -0.36 -12.94 28.20
C TYR A 717 -1.89 -12.78 28.13
N TYR A 718 -2.39 -11.64 28.59
CA TYR A 718 -3.81 -11.30 28.61
C TYR A 718 -4.05 -9.88 28.09
N THR A 719 -5.13 -9.72 27.33
CA THR A 719 -5.56 -8.49 26.67
C THR A 719 -7.02 -8.23 27.02
N ALA A 720 -7.30 -7.18 27.81
CA ALA A 720 -8.62 -6.92 28.37
C ALA A 720 -9.57 -6.31 27.32
N THR A 721 -9.11 -5.28 26.62
CA THR A 721 -9.87 -4.64 25.53
C THR A 721 -9.64 -5.31 24.18
N GLY A 722 -8.60 -6.14 24.06
CA GLY A 722 -8.08 -6.60 22.76
C GLY A 722 -7.41 -5.47 21.97
N GLN A 723 -6.91 -5.80 20.79
CA GLN A 723 -6.45 -4.83 19.79
C GLN A 723 -7.63 -4.44 18.88
N ALA A 724 -7.67 -3.17 18.45
CA ALA A 724 -8.73 -2.64 17.59
C ALA A 724 -8.43 -2.87 16.09
N GLY A 725 -9.47 -3.09 15.30
CA GLY A 725 -9.38 -3.57 13.93
C GLY A 725 -8.97 -5.05 13.84
N THR A 726 -8.81 -5.55 12.61
CA THR A 726 -8.36 -6.92 12.31
C THR A 726 -6.92 -6.99 11.80
N ASN A 727 -6.30 -5.84 11.51
CA ASN A 727 -4.91 -5.75 11.05
C ASN A 727 -3.97 -5.86 12.25
N ILE A 728 -3.61 -7.10 12.61
CA ILE A 728 -2.79 -7.42 13.78
C ILE A 728 -1.48 -8.14 13.40
N THR A 729 -0.46 -8.07 14.28
CA THR A 729 0.85 -8.71 14.05
C THR A 729 0.88 -10.16 14.52
N SER A 730 1.25 -11.08 13.64
CA SER A 730 1.41 -12.51 13.96
C SER A 730 2.56 -13.15 13.18
N HIS A 731 2.73 -14.45 13.38
CA HIS A 731 3.50 -15.32 12.51
C HIS A 731 2.68 -16.62 12.29
N PRO A 732 1.91 -16.71 11.19
CA PRO A 732 1.11 -17.89 10.87
C PRO A 732 1.93 -19.16 10.64
N GLY A 733 3.21 -19.02 10.28
CA GLY A 733 4.17 -20.11 10.09
C GLY A 733 4.61 -20.86 11.36
N SER A 734 3.97 -20.66 12.52
CA SER A 734 4.53 -21.20 13.77
C SER A 734 4.66 -22.72 13.81
N ARG A 735 3.73 -23.46 13.16
CA ARG A 735 3.54 -24.92 13.28
C ARG A 735 3.57 -25.38 14.75
N THR A 736 3.11 -24.51 15.64
CA THR A 736 3.13 -24.68 17.10
C THR A 736 1.80 -24.20 17.65
N THR A 737 1.12 -25.02 18.44
CA THR A 737 -0.24 -24.73 18.91
C THR A 737 -0.22 -23.64 19.98
N SER A 738 -0.77 -22.48 19.63
CA SER A 738 -1.16 -21.47 20.62
C SER A 738 -2.58 -21.75 21.08
N TRP A 739 -2.82 -21.57 22.38
CA TRP A 739 -4.13 -21.71 23.02
C TRP A 739 -4.63 -20.36 23.49
N TYR A 740 -5.95 -20.17 23.50
CA TYR A 740 -6.57 -18.96 24.02
C TYR A 740 -7.88 -19.26 24.74
N SER A 741 -8.20 -18.41 25.71
CA SER A 741 -9.25 -18.57 26.72
C SER A 741 -9.77 -17.18 27.09
N ARG A 742 -11.08 -17.01 27.31
CA ARG A 742 -11.65 -15.71 27.71
C ARG A 742 -11.44 -15.44 29.20
N GLY A 743 -11.26 -14.17 29.56
CA GLY A 743 -10.89 -13.75 30.90
C GLY A 743 -9.39 -13.87 31.20
N ASN A 744 -8.97 -13.34 32.35
CA ASN A 744 -7.56 -13.32 32.76
C ASN A 744 -7.15 -14.65 33.42
N HIS A 745 -6.49 -15.50 32.65
CA HIS A 745 -6.05 -16.84 33.02
C HIS A 745 -4.52 -16.99 32.97
N VAL A 746 -3.74 -15.90 33.03
CA VAL A 746 -2.27 -15.96 32.92
C VAL A 746 -1.63 -16.88 33.96
N THR A 747 -2.21 -16.95 35.18
CA THR A 747 -1.76 -17.83 36.27
C THR A 747 -2.37 -19.23 36.27
N ALA A 748 -3.30 -19.55 35.35
CA ALA A 748 -4.01 -20.82 35.35
C ALA A 748 -3.08 -21.98 35.01
N ALA A 749 -3.09 -23.03 35.84
CA ALA A 749 -2.27 -24.23 35.64
C ALA A 749 -2.55 -24.96 34.32
N ASN A 750 -3.79 -24.88 33.81
CA ASN A 750 -4.21 -25.45 32.54
C ASN A 750 -5.42 -24.65 32.02
N LEU A 751 -5.50 -24.40 30.71
CA LEU A 751 -6.66 -23.73 30.10
C LEU A 751 -7.73 -24.78 29.79
N THR A 752 -8.80 -24.82 30.59
CA THR A 752 -9.79 -25.92 30.58
C THR A 752 -11.25 -25.46 30.70
N ASP A 753 -11.51 -24.16 30.60
CA ASP A 753 -12.86 -23.61 30.57
C ASP A 753 -13.56 -23.83 29.21
N ALA A 754 -14.83 -23.43 29.12
CA ALA A 754 -15.67 -23.67 27.95
C ALA A 754 -15.37 -22.78 26.72
N SER A 755 -14.54 -21.75 26.85
CA SER A 755 -14.14 -20.88 25.73
C SER A 755 -12.90 -21.35 24.98
N VAL A 756 -12.13 -22.29 25.58
CA VAL A 756 -10.78 -22.63 25.11
C VAL A 756 -10.74 -23.08 23.66
N ALA A 757 -9.99 -22.32 22.84
CA ALA A 757 -9.71 -22.64 21.45
C ALA A 757 -8.21 -22.55 21.14
N SER A 758 -7.81 -22.89 19.92
CA SER A 758 -6.39 -22.97 19.52
C SER A 758 -6.18 -22.89 18.01
N SER A 759 -5.03 -22.34 17.60
CA SER A 759 -4.55 -22.32 16.22
C SER A 759 -3.04 -22.59 16.16
N ALA A 760 -2.53 -22.96 14.99
CA ALA A 760 -1.11 -23.29 14.79
C ALA A 760 -0.31 -22.05 14.34
N HIS A 761 -0.50 -20.92 15.04
CA HIS A 761 0.08 -19.60 14.75
C HIS A 761 0.63 -18.98 16.03
N TRP A 762 1.64 -18.11 15.95
CA TRP A 762 2.08 -17.26 17.06
C TRP A 762 1.52 -15.85 16.86
N TYR A 763 1.08 -15.18 17.93
CA TYR A 763 0.58 -13.81 17.88
C TYR A 763 1.43 -12.91 18.79
N PHE A 764 1.73 -11.69 18.34
CA PHE A 764 2.40 -10.59 19.07
C PHE A 764 3.81 -10.80 19.65
N LEU A 765 4.34 -12.01 19.74
CA LEU A 765 5.70 -12.25 20.24
C LEU A 765 6.68 -12.46 19.08
N GLY A 766 7.75 -11.65 19.03
CA GLY A 766 8.77 -11.68 17.98
C GLY A 766 10.07 -12.36 18.39
N ALA A 767 10.49 -12.24 19.65
CA ALA A 767 11.74 -12.84 20.15
C ALA A 767 11.70 -13.27 21.63
N LEU A 768 12.55 -14.26 21.96
CA LEU A 768 12.99 -14.62 23.30
C LEU A 768 14.52 -14.53 23.33
N GLU A 769 15.05 -13.80 24.30
CA GLU A 769 16.47 -13.45 24.35
C GLU A 769 17.09 -13.90 25.67
N VAL A 770 18.31 -14.44 25.63
CA VAL A 770 19.12 -14.77 26.82
C VAL A 770 20.23 -13.73 27.01
N ASN A 771 20.59 -13.45 28.26
CA ASN A 771 21.81 -12.71 28.56
C ASN A 771 22.99 -13.69 28.69
N ASP A 772 23.81 -13.79 27.64
CA ASP A 772 25.04 -14.62 27.61
C ASP A 772 26.22 -13.78 27.08
N PRO A 773 27.18 -13.39 27.94
CA PRO A 773 28.38 -12.63 27.55
C PRO A 773 29.32 -13.29 26.53
N LEU A 774 29.13 -14.59 26.22
CA LEU A 774 29.86 -15.29 25.17
C LEU A 774 28.99 -15.64 23.96
N GLY A 775 27.67 -15.47 24.08
CA GLY A 775 26.71 -15.91 23.07
C GLY A 775 26.77 -15.11 21.77
N SER A 776 26.07 -15.56 20.73
CA SER A 776 25.96 -14.86 19.44
C SER A 776 24.72 -15.33 18.69
N THR A 777 24.05 -14.44 17.97
CA THR A 777 22.88 -14.81 17.16
C THR A 777 23.32 -15.24 15.75
N PHE A 778 22.69 -16.30 15.24
CA PHE A 778 22.67 -16.66 13.82
C PHE A 778 21.27 -16.39 13.27
N ALA A 779 21.15 -15.34 12.46
CA ALA A 779 19.89 -14.94 11.81
C ALA A 779 19.74 -15.62 10.45
N ILE A 780 18.54 -16.13 10.15
CA ILE A 780 18.28 -16.90 8.94
C ILE A 780 17.06 -16.32 8.21
N VAL A 781 17.33 -15.60 7.13
CA VAL A 781 16.33 -14.98 6.24
C VAL A 781 15.94 -16.01 5.18
N GLY A 782 14.64 -16.30 5.04
CA GLY A 782 14.16 -17.30 4.09
C GLY A 782 12.65 -17.40 3.87
N ASP A 783 12.27 -18.34 3.01
CA ASP A 783 10.88 -18.62 2.64
C ASP A 783 10.25 -19.77 3.46
N SER A 784 9.11 -20.30 2.99
CA SER A 784 8.34 -21.42 3.56
C SER A 784 9.18 -22.67 3.86
N ILE A 785 10.31 -22.88 3.19
CA ILE A 785 11.22 -23.99 3.44
C ILE A 785 12.02 -23.79 4.74
N THR A 786 12.42 -22.56 5.05
CA THR A 786 13.19 -22.27 6.29
C THR A 786 12.28 -21.99 7.48
N ASP A 787 11.17 -21.33 7.21
CA ASP A 787 9.98 -21.19 8.06
C ASP A 787 9.45 -22.57 8.52
N GLY A 788 9.51 -23.57 7.63
CA GLY A 788 9.43 -24.99 7.98
C GLY A 788 8.12 -25.69 7.64
N ARG A 789 7.48 -25.35 6.52
CA ARG A 789 6.37 -26.13 5.94
C ARG A 789 6.83 -27.58 5.71
N GLY A 790 6.07 -28.56 6.19
CA GLY A 790 6.46 -29.99 6.15
C GLY A 790 7.11 -30.55 7.41
N THR A 791 7.24 -29.71 8.44
CA THR A 791 7.54 -30.16 9.81
C THR A 791 6.35 -30.79 10.50
N THR A 792 6.61 -31.52 11.58
CA THR A 792 5.55 -31.99 12.48
C THR A 792 5.09 -30.85 13.37
N THR A 793 3.79 -30.55 13.39
CA THR A 793 3.22 -29.57 14.34
C THR A 793 3.60 -29.93 15.77
N ASN A 794 4.09 -28.95 16.55
CA ASN A 794 4.66 -29.12 17.90
C ASN A 794 5.93 -30.01 17.97
N GLY A 795 6.53 -30.38 16.84
CA GLY A 795 7.68 -31.29 16.79
C GLY A 795 9.06 -30.63 16.86
N ASN A 796 9.13 -29.29 16.71
CA ASN A 796 10.38 -28.49 16.68
C ASN A 796 11.52 -29.17 15.88
N ASN A 797 11.18 -29.52 14.63
CA ASN A 797 12.00 -30.30 13.72
C ASN A 797 12.22 -29.63 12.34
N ARG A 798 12.14 -28.29 12.29
CA ARG A 798 12.58 -27.45 11.15
C ARG A 798 14.09 -27.62 10.92
N TRP A 799 14.63 -27.25 9.76
CA TRP A 799 16.09 -27.37 9.57
C TRP A 799 16.91 -26.45 10.52
N PRO A 800 16.49 -25.24 10.90
CA PRO A 800 17.17 -24.46 11.94
C PRO A 800 17.12 -25.15 13.31
N ASP A 801 16.00 -25.80 13.65
CA ASP A 801 15.89 -26.63 14.86
C ASP A 801 16.89 -27.80 14.82
N GLN A 802 16.97 -28.52 13.70
CA GLN A 802 17.92 -29.62 13.55
C GLN A 802 19.39 -29.12 13.54
N LEU A 803 19.65 -27.88 13.10
CA LEU A 803 20.98 -27.27 13.17
C LEU A 803 21.38 -26.87 14.60
N SER A 804 20.47 -26.28 15.38
CA SER A 804 20.74 -25.98 16.80
C SER A 804 21.10 -27.25 17.58
N LEU A 805 20.49 -28.42 17.28
CA LEU A 805 20.90 -29.72 17.86
C LEU A 805 22.32 -30.16 17.48
N ARG A 806 22.94 -29.58 16.45
CA ARG A 806 24.35 -29.82 16.06
C ARG A 806 25.26 -28.77 16.70
N LEU A 807 24.89 -27.48 16.65
CA LEU A 807 25.63 -26.37 17.26
C LEU A 807 25.87 -26.62 18.76
N LEU A 808 24.84 -27.07 19.49
CA LEU A 808 24.91 -27.41 20.92
C LEU A 808 25.85 -28.56 21.28
N LYS A 809 26.22 -29.42 20.32
CA LYS A 809 27.08 -30.59 20.56
C LYS A 809 28.58 -30.27 20.45
N ASP A 810 28.94 -29.14 19.87
CA ASP A 810 30.32 -28.65 19.80
C ASP A 810 30.46 -27.41 20.70
N ARG A 811 31.38 -27.46 21.66
CA ARG A 811 31.62 -26.35 22.61
C ARG A 811 32.04 -25.05 21.93
N ARG A 812 32.55 -25.12 20.70
CA ARG A 812 32.92 -23.93 19.89
C ARG A 812 31.70 -23.20 19.33
N THR A 813 30.53 -23.84 19.30
CA THR A 813 29.31 -23.30 18.70
C THR A 813 28.08 -23.39 19.60
N SER A 814 28.18 -24.00 20.79
CA SER A 814 27.06 -24.22 21.71
C SER A 814 26.54 -22.95 22.40
N HIS A 815 27.11 -21.79 22.08
CA HIS A 815 26.70 -20.46 22.52
C HIS A 815 26.00 -19.67 21.38
N ILE A 816 25.75 -20.31 20.24
CA ILE A 816 25.12 -19.67 19.07
C ILE A 816 23.61 -19.91 19.07
N GLY A 817 22.86 -18.83 19.29
CA GLY A 817 21.39 -18.80 19.23
C GLY A 817 20.87 -18.73 17.79
N ILE A 818 19.61 -19.11 17.59
CA ILE A 818 18.93 -19.12 16.28
C ILE A 818 17.79 -18.10 16.27
N ALA A 819 17.85 -17.15 15.35
CA ALA A 819 16.73 -16.31 14.92
C ALA A 819 16.21 -16.85 13.57
N ASN A 820 14.98 -17.38 13.54
CA ASN A 820 14.39 -17.95 12.32
C ASN A 820 13.52 -16.90 11.61
N GLU A 821 14.18 -16.01 10.89
CA GLU A 821 13.58 -14.87 10.20
C GLU A 821 13.07 -15.24 8.81
N ALA A 822 12.39 -16.38 8.75
CA ALA A 822 11.77 -16.88 7.54
C ALA A 822 10.24 -16.83 7.64
N ALA A 823 9.57 -16.68 6.49
CA ALA A 823 8.12 -16.60 6.42
C ALA A 823 7.54 -17.35 5.20
N GLY A 824 6.34 -17.89 5.38
CA GLY A 824 5.64 -18.63 4.33
C GLY A 824 5.42 -17.78 3.07
N GLY A 825 5.76 -18.33 1.90
CA GLY A 825 5.57 -17.62 0.61
C GLY A 825 6.39 -16.33 0.46
N ASN A 826 7.38 -16.07 1.32
CA ASN A 826 8.18 -14.85 1.25
C ASN A 826 9.10 -14.84 0.01
N ARG A 827 9.48 -13.63 -0.41
CA ARG A 827 10.12 -13.31 -1.69
C ARG A 827 11.18 -12.24 -1.47
N VAL A 828 12.19 -12.22 -2.33
CA VAL A 828 13.35 -11.33 -2.23
C VAL A 828 13.12 -9.96 -2.87
N LEU A 829 12.40 -9.92 -4.00
CA LEU A 829 12.26 -8.74 -4.87
C LEU A 829 10.89 -8.05 -4.79
N HIS A 830 9.92 -8.79 -4.27
CA HIS A 830 8.50 -8.48 -4.19
C HIS A 830 7.94 -9.18 -2.95
N ASP A 831 6.69 -8.95 -2.61
CA ASP A 831 6.23 -9.18 -1.24
C ASP A 831 5.22 -10.33 -1.21
N GLY A 832 5.42 -11.26 -0.28
CA GLY A 832 4.65 -12.50 -0.17
C GLY A 832 3.52 -12.37 0.84
N LEU A 833 3.44 -13.33 1.77
CA LEU A 833 2.62 -13.21 2.98
C LEU A 833 3.23 -12.24 4.03
N GLY A 834 4.16 -11.38 3.59
CA GLY A 834 4.96 -10.46 4.39
C GLY A 834 6.00 -9.73 3.52
N PRO A 835 6.65 -8.66 4.02
CA PRO A 835 7.55 -7.82 3.24
C PRO A 835 8.74 -8.58 2.66
N ASN A 836 9.26 -8.05 1.55
CA ASN A 836 10.34 -8.65 0.77
C ASN A 836 11.67 -8.71 1.55
N ALA A 837 12.48 -9.73 1.31
CA ALA A 837 13.75 -9.94 2.00
C ALA A 837 14.67 -8.69 1.95
N LEU A 838 14.73 -8.02 0.80
CA LEU A 838 15.60 -6.87 0.57
C LEU A 838 15.22 -5.64 1.44
N SER A 839 13.93 -5.42 1.73
CA SER A 839 13.47 -4.33 2.60
C SER A 839 13.56 -4.64 4.10
N ARG A 840 13.66 -5.92 4.49
CA ARG A 840 13.61 -6.34 5.91
C ARG A 840 14.94 -6.73 6.55
N ILE A 841 16.06 -6.75 5.81
CA ILE A 841 17.40 -7.07 6.37
C ILE A 841 17.75 -6.23 7.61
N ASP A 842 17.40 -4.95 7.63
CA ASP A 842 17.71 -4.07 8.76
C ASP A 842 16.97 -4.52 10.03
N ARG A 843 15.69 -4.88 9.89
CA ARG A 843 14.82 -5.36 10.97
C ARG A 843 15.22 -6.76 11.45
N ASP A 844 15.51 -7.65 10.51
CA ASP A 844 15.60 -9.09 10.74
C ASP A 844 17.04 -9.60 10.86
N VAL A 845 18.04 -8.76 10.57
CA VAL A 845 19.46 -9.10 10.76
C VAL A 845 20.20 -8.01 11.54
N LEU A 846 20.09 -6.73 11.14
CA LEU A 846 20.96 -5.67 11.71
C LEU A 846 20.48 -5.17 13.08
N ALA A 847 19.16 -5.12 13.29
CA ALA A 847 18.53 -4.74 14.55
C ALA A 847 18.40 -5.91 15.55
N GLN A 848 18.78 -7.13 15.15
CA GLN A 848 18.75 -8.28 16.04
C GLN A 848 20.00 -8.33 16.96
N PRO A 849 19.83 -8.61 18.26
CA PRO A 849 20.88 -8.48 19.26
C PRO A 849 22.04 -9.47 19.04
N ASN A 850 23.25 -8.92 18.95
CA ASN A 850 24.53 -9.65 18.86
C ASN A 850 24.57 -10.74 17.76
N VAL A 851 23.96 -10.46 16.61
CA VAL A 851 24.19 -11.24 15.39
C VAL A 851 25.67 -11.19 15.01
N LYS A 852 26.26 -12.36 14.74
CA LYS A 852 27.61 -12.50 14.13
C LYS A 852 27.59 -13.29 12.83
N TYR A 853 26.46 -13.93 12.55
CA TYR A 853 26.25 -14.79 11.40
C TYR A 853 24.87 -14.51 10.83
N ALA A 854 24.77 -14.37 9.50
CA ALA A 854 23.51 -14.28 8.79
C ALA A 854 23.47 -15.31 7.67
N MET A 855 22.29 -15.78 7.30
CA MET A 855 22.09 -16.62 6.11
C MET A 855 20.90 -16.15 5.30
N ILE A 856 21.06 -16.13 3.98
CA ILE A 856 19.98 -15.94 3.02
C ILE A 856 19.71 -17.30 2.35
N TYR A 857 18.50 -17.82 2.54
CA TYR A 857 17.98 -19.00 1.83
C TYR A 857 16.54 -18.73 1.42
N GLU A 858 16.41 -17.93 0.36
CA GLU A 858 15.17 -17.40 -0.18
C GLU A 858 15.28 -17.28 -1.72
N GLY A 859 14.19 -16.89 -2.39
CA GLY A 859 14.17 -16.62 -3.84
C GLY A 859 13.41 -17.66 -4.66
N ILE A 860 12.97 -18.78 -4.06
CA ILE A 860 12.21 -19.82 -4.78
C ILE A 860 10.86 -19.29 -5.26
N ASN A 861 10.21 -18.44 -4.44
CA ASN A 861 8.91 -17.85 -4.74
C ASN A 861 9.02 -16.70 -5.75
N ASP A 862 10.14 -15.99 -5.87
CA ASP A 862 10.38 -14.99 -6.93
C ASP A 862 10.45 -15.65 -8.31
N ILE A 863 11.00 -16.87 -8.38
CA ILE A 863 11.06 -17.66 -9.60
C ILE A 863 9.71 -18.35 -9.88
N GLY A 864 9.08 -18.91 -8.83
CA GLY A 864 7.85 -19.72 -8.93
C GLY A 864 6.53 -18.94 -9.00
N THR A 865 6.50 -17.66 -8.60
CA THR A 865 5.28 -16.84 -8.57
C THR A 865 5.24 -15.90 -9.77
N GLY A 866 4.37 -16.17 -10.73
CA GLY A 866 4.22 -15.35 -11.94
C GLY A 866 3.01 -15.76 -12.76
N ASN A 867 2.92 -15.26 -13.99
CA ASN A 867 1.84 -15.61 -14.92
C ASN A 867 1.84 -17.11 -15.26
N SER A 868 0.68 -17.64 -15.68
CA SER A 868 0.53 -19.03 -16.17
C SER A 868 1.28 -19.30 -17.48
N THR A 869 1.78 -18.25 -18.14
CA THR A 869 2.66 -18.32 -19.31
C THR A 869 3.91 -17.50 -19.01
N THR A 870 4.94 -18.16 -18.51
CA THR A 870 6.23 -17.54 -18.16
C THR A 870 6.95 -17.03 -19.39
N SER A 871 7.41 -15.76 -19.38
CA SER A 871 8.22 -15.22 -20.47
C SER A 871 9.73 -15.29 -20.17
N VAL A 872 10.54 -15.48 -21.23
CA VAL A 872 12.01 -15.58 -21.11
C VAL A 872 12.62 -14.25 -20.62
N GLU A 873 12.02 -13.13 -20.98
CA GLU A 873 12.48 -11.77 -20.62
C GLU A 873 12.26 -11.48 -19.14
N GLU A 874 11.05 -11.71 -18.63
CA GLU A 874 10.66 -11.67 -17.21
C GLU A 874 11.56 -12.56 -16.33
N GLN A 875 11.86 -13.78 -16.77
CA GLN A 875 12.72 -14.71 -16.03
C GLN A 875 14.20 -14.32 -16.03
N LEU A 876 14.69 -13.70 -17.12
CA LEU A 876 16.03 -13.11 -17.15
C LEU A 876 16.10 -11.89 -16.22
N GLU A 877 15.10 -11.00 -16.25
CA GLU A 877 15.02 -9.86 -15.32
C GLU A 877 14.96 -10.32 -13.86
N THR A 878 14.10 -11.29 -13.53
CA THR A 878 13.99 -11.87 -12.18
C THR A 878 15.32 -12.43 -11.70
N SER A 879 16.06 -13.15 -12.56
CA SER A 879 17.38 -13.69 -12.16
C SER A 879 18.47 -12.62 -12.05
N ASP A 880 18.47 -11.56 -12.87
CA ASP A 880 19.38 -10.43 -12.70
C ASP A 880 19.08 -9.63 -11.42
N ARG A 881 17.81 -9.31 -11.19
CA ARG A 881 17.37 -8.61 -9.97
C ARG A 881 17.62 -9.41 -8.70
N LEU A 882 17.39 -10.73 -8.70
CA LEU A 882 17.75 -11.61 -7.58
C LEU A 882 19.25 -11.52 -7.29
N ILE A 883 20.09 -11.62 -8.32
CA ILE A 883 21.55 -11.53 -8.20
C ILE A 883 22.00 -10.17 -7.64
N TRP A 884 21.36 -9.06 -8.03
CA TRP A 884 21.62 -7.73 -7.45
C TRP A 884 21.11 -7.59 -6.01
N ALA A 885 19.92 -8.12 -5.70
CA ALA A 885 19.37 -8.10 -4.34
C ALA A 885 20.24 -8.91 -3.37
N TYR A 886 20.73 -10.10 -3.76
CA TYR A 886 21.67 -10.88 -2.96
C TYR A 886 22.98 -10.11 -2.67
N GLN A 887 23.49 -9.35 -3.65
CA GLN A 887 24.65 -8.48 -3.43
C GLN A 887 24.34 -7.40 -2.40
N GLN A 888 23.29 -6.61 -2.62
CA GLN A 888 22.93 -5.50 -1.73
C GLN A 888 22.54 -5.94 -0.31
N MET A 889 21.93 -7.12 -0.14
CA MET A 889 21.71 -7.69 1.19
C MET A 889 23.03 -8.10 1.86
N ALA A 890 23.96 -8.72 1.12
CA ALA A 890 25.28 -9.08 1.64
C ALA A 890 26.12 -7.84 2.00
N ASP A 891 26.18 -6.84 1.12
CA ASP A 891 26.93 -5.59 1.31
C ASP A 891 26.54 -4.90 2.65
N ARG A 892 25.24 -4.83 2.94
CA ARG A 892 24.67 -4.23 4.17
C ARG A 892 24.97 -5.05 5.44
N ILE A 893 24.97 -6.37 5.32
CA ILE A 893 25.30 -7.29 6.43
C ILE A 893 26.81 -7.25 6.71
N HIS A 894 27.65 -7.17 5.67
CA HIS A 894 29.10 -6.99 5.78
C HIS A 894 29.49 -5.62 6.36
N ALA A 895 28.76 -4.54 6.03
CA ALA A 895 28.98 -3.23 6.63
C ALA A 895 28.82 -3.26 8.17
N ALA A 896 27.88 -4.05 8.68
CA ALA A 896 27.69 -4.30 10.12
C ALA A 896 28.72 -5.28 10.73
N GLY A 897 29.68 -5.79 9.96
CA GLY A 897 30.72 -6.74 10.42
C GLY A 897 30.22 -8.17 10.66
N ILE A 898 29.03 -8.51 10.13
CA ILE A 898 28.39 -9.83 10.28
C ILE A 898 28.85 -10.75 9.14
N LYS A 899 29.28 -11.99 9.45
CA LYS A 899 29.57 -13.00 8.42
C LYS A 899 28.27 -13.40 7.70
N VAL A 900 28.23 -13.35 6.37
CA VAL A 900 27.02 -13.63 5.58
C VAL A 900 27.15 -14.89 4.73
N PHE A 901 26.18 -15.79 4.83
CA PHE A 901 26.11 -17.05 4.11
C PHE A 901 24.94 -17.04 3.12
N ILE A 902 25.03 -17.82 2.03
CA ILE A 902 23.92 -18.05 1.11
C ILE A 902 23.74 -19.55 0.83
N ALA A 903 22.50 -19.98 0.62
CA ALA A 903 22.19 -21.33 0.17
C ALA A 903 21.63 -21.35 -1.26
N THR A 904 21.94 -22.41 -2.01
CA THR A 904 21.35 -22.63 -3.35
C THR A 904 19.86 -23.01 -3.27
N ILE A 905 19.06 -22.45 -4.16
CA ILE A 905 17.61 -22.68 -4.28
C ILE A 905 17.36 -24.14 -4.68
N THR A 906 16.69 -24.90 -3.82
CA THR A 906 16.40 -26.33 -4.04
C THR A 906 15.52 -26.59 -5.27
N PRO A 907 15.54 -27.80 -5.86
CA PRO A 907 14.67 -28.13 -6.97
C PRO A 907 13.21 -28.17 -6.51
N PHE A 908 12.29 -27.81 -7.42
CA PHE A 908 10.86 -27.74 -7.14
C PHE A 908 9.97 -28.38 -8.22
N ASN A 909 10.52 -29.21 -9.12
CA ASN A 909 9.72 -29.98 -10.07
C ASN A 909 9.24 -31.32 -9.49
N HIS A 910 8.11 -31.82 -10.01
CA HIS A 910 7.53 -33.12 -9.69
C HIS A 910 8.24 -34.28 -10.47
N PRO A 911 8.23 -35.53 -9.96
CA PRO A 911 8.57 -36.72 -10.74
C PRO A 911 7.57 -37.00 -11.88
N ALA A 912 8.10 -37.28 -13.07
CA ALA A 912 7.40 -37.24 -14.36
C ALA A 912 6.78 -35.86 -14.68
N ASP A 913 6.30 -35.66 -15.91
CA ASP A 913 5.74 -34.39 -16.38
C ASP A 913 4.32 -34.12 -15.82
N GLN A 914 4.15 -34.29 -14.50
CA GLN A 914 2.95 -33.94 -13.75
C GLN A 914 2.93 -32.43 -13.51
N PHE A 915 1.73 -31.84 -13.52
CA PHE A 915 1.58 -30.39 -13.46
C PHE A 915 1.92 -29.83 -12.08
N GLN A 916 3.06 -29.14 -12.00
CA GLN A 916 3.50 -28.35 -10.85
C GLN A 916 3.26 -26.85 -11.16
N PRO A 917 2.26 -26.17 -10.56
CA PRO A 917 1.88 -24.81 -10.94
C PRO A 917 2.99 -23.76 -10.83
N VAL A 918 3.96 -24.00 -9.94
CA VAL A 918 5.11 -23.11 -9.71
C VAL A 918 6.28 -23.39 -10.65
N TRP A 919 6.31 -24.48 -11.41
CA TRP A 919 7.47 -24.91 -12.22
C TRP A 919 7.22 -24.92 -13.72
N ASP A 920 8.24 -24.51 -14.48
CA ASP A 920 8.37 -24.77 -15.91
C ASP A 920 9.84 -24.77 -16.35
N ALA A 921 10.08 -25.04 -17.63
CA ALA A 921 11.42 -25.14 -18.21
C ALA A 921 12.21 -23.82 -18.27
N GLU A 922 11.56 -22.66 -18.25
CA GLU A 922 12.25 -21.37 -18.14
C GLU A 922 12.58 -21.06 -16.67
N ARG A 923 11.65 -21.33 -15.74
CA ARG A 923 11.87 -21.23 -14.28
C ARG A 923 13.02 -22.10 -13.80
N GLU A 924 13.19 -23.32 -14.35
CA GLU A 924 14.37 -24.14 -14.07
C GLU A 924 15.67 -23.50 -14.60
N LYS A 925 15.67 -22.86 -15.77
CA LYS A 925 16.86 -22.12 -16.27
C LYS A 925 17.19 -20.95 -15.36
N THR A 926 16.20 -20.22 -14.86
CA THR A 926 16.35 -19.15 -13.86
C THR A 926 16.98 -19.69 -12.59
N ARG A 927 16.45 -20.78 -12.04
CA ARG A 927 16.97 -21.45 -10.85
C ARG A 927 18.42 -21.90 -11.05
N GLN A 928 18.74 -22.51 -12.19
CA GLN A 928 20.11 -22.93 -12.51
C GLN A 928 21.05 -21.74 -12.74
N ARG A 929 20.59 -20.63 -13.36
CA ARG A 929 21.35 -19.40 -13.55
C ARG A 929 21.72 -18.76 -12.20
N VAL A 930 20.73 -18.61 -11.32
CA VAL A 930 20.91 -18.08 -9.97
C VAL A 930 21.81 -19.01 -9.15
N ASN A 931 21.54 -20.32 -9.13
CA ASN A 931 22.36 -21.29 -8.40
C ASN A 931 23.79 -21.42 -8.93
N LYS A 932 24.02 -21.16 -10.22
CA LYS A 932 25.38 -21.07 -10.77
C LYS A 932 26.10 -19.85 -10.21
N TRP A 933 25.48 -18.67 -10.23
CA TRP A 933 26.06 -17.47 -9.63
C TRP A 933 26.29 -17.63 -8.12
N ILE A 934 25.35 -18.24 -7.39
CA ILE A 934 25.49 -18.57 -5.96
C ILE A 934 26.73 -19.45 -5.70
N ARG A 935 27.10 -20.36 -6.61
CA ARG A 935 28.30 -21.22 -6.48
C ARG A 935 29.61 -20.57 -6.95
N GLU A 936 29.55 -19.55 -7.81
CA GLU A 936 30.72 -18.97 -8.49
C GLU A 936 31.12 -17.57 -7.98
N ASN A 937 30.29 -16.92 -7.17
CA ASN A 937 30.58 -15.60 -6.60
C ASN A 937 31.63 -15.63 -5.47
N LYS A 938 32.01 -14.43 -5.00
CA LYS A 938 32.90 -14.20 -3.84
C LYS A 938 32.35 -13.13 -2.90
N VAL A 939 31.02 -12.99 -2.88
CA VAL A 939 30.29 -11.98 -2.10
C VAL A 939 29.97 -12.51 -0.70
N PHE A 940 29.69 -13.81 -0.58
CA PHE A 940 29.36 -14.46 0.70
C PHE A 940 30.58 -15.14 1.32
N ASP A 941 30.67 -15.12 2.66
CA ASP A 941 31.69 -15.83 3.44
C ASP A 941 31.61 -17.36 3.25
N ALA A 942 30.39 -17.87 2.97
CA ALA A 942 30.17 -19.27 2.66
C ALA A 942 28.95 -19.49 1.77
N VAL A 943 29.03 -20.55 0.95
CA VAL A 943 27.95 -21.03 0.09
C VAL A 943 27.56 -22.44 0.49
N LEU A 944 26.27 -22.68 0.71
CA LEU A 944 25.74 -24.00 1.07
C LEU A 944 24.91 -24.57 -0.10
N ASP A 945 25.41 -25.66 -0.68
CA ASP A 945 24.80 -26.27 -1.86
C ASP A 945 23.60 -27.19 -1.49
N PHE A 946 22.56 -26.60 -0.88
CA PHE A 946 21.31 -27.29 -0.50
C PHE A 946 20.61 -27.95 -1.69
N ASP A 947 20.66 -27.39 -2.90
CA ASP A 947 20.24 -28.06 -4.14
C ASP A 947 20.92 -29.43 -4.30
N LYS A 948 22.26 -29.48 -4.20
CA LYS A 948 23.02 -30.73 -4.29
C LYS A 948 22.74 -31.70 -3.13
N VAL A 949 22.33 -31.22 -1.95
CA VAL A 949 21.97 -32.09 -0.81
C VAL A 949 20.70 -32.89 -1.10
N VAL A 950 19.70 -32.28 -1.75
CA VAL A 950 18.34 -32.86 -1.83
C VAL A 950 17.90 -33.30 -3.21
N ARG A 951 18.49 -32.80 -4.29
CA ARG A 951 18.11 -33.14 -5.67
C ARG A 951 18.32 -34.63 -5.98
N ASN A 952 17.46 -35.18 -6.83
CA ASN A 952 17.63 -36.52 -7.37
C ASN A 952 18.86 -36.55 -8.31
N PRO A 953 19.82 -37.48 -8.14
CA PRO A 953 21.01 -37.56 -9.00
C PRO A 953 20.69 -37.92 -10.45
N GLU A 954 19.57 -38.62 -10.71
CA GLU A 954 19.11 -39.03 -12.05
C GLU A 954 18.23 -37.95 -12.70
N HIS A 955 17.53 -37.14 -11.87
CA HIS A 955 16.65 -36.05 -12.30
C HIS A 955 16.93 -34.75 -11.49
N PRO A 956 17.99 -33.97 -11.80
CA PRO A 956 18.47 -32.88 -10.93
C PRO A 956 17.56 -31.65 -10.77
N ASN A 957 16.44 -31.59 -11.50
CA ASN A 957 15.36 -30.61 -11.34
C ASN A 957 14.27 -31.06 -10.33
N VAL A 958 14.35 -32.29 -9.82
CA VAL A 958 13.38 -32.93 -8.91
C VAL A 958 14.06 -33.25 -7.57
N MET A 959 13.32 -33.19 -6.46
CA MET A 959 13.82 -33.59 -5.13
C MET A 959 13.87 -35.14 -4.99
N GLN A 960 14.77 -35.67 -4.16
CA GLN A 960 14.71 -37.09 -3.78
C GLN A 960 13.44 -37.37 -2.96
N GLU A 961 12.68 -38.40 -3.35
CA GLU A 961 11.39 -38.79 -2.75
C GLU A 961 11.40 -38.81 -1.20
N ARG A 962 12.43 -39.43 -0.60
CA ARG A 962 12.61 -39.54 0.86
C ARG A 962 12.78 -38.20 1.60
N TYR A 963 13.02 -37.11 0.88
CA TYR A 963 13.15 -35.76 1.44
C TYR A 963 11.90 -34.90 1.20
N ASN A 964 10.95 -35.36 0.38
CA ASN A 964 9.72 -34.68 0.01
C ASN A 964 8.75 -34.51 1.21
N PHE A 965 7.82 -33.56 1.08
CA PHE A 965 6.61 -33.41 1.92
C PHE A 965 5.32 -33.56 1.07
N ASP A 966 5.33 -34.48 0.11
CA ASP A 966 4.23 -34.77 -0.82
C ASP A 966 3.85 -33.61 -1.79
N ASP A 967 4.66 -32.56 -1.94
CA ASP A 967 4.45 -31.45 -2.91
C ASP A 967 5.66 -31.11 -3.81
N PHE A 968 6.81 -31.77 -3.58
CA PHE A 968 8.11 -31.59 -4.24
C PHE A 968 8.71 -30.19 -4.21
N LEU A 969 8.14 -29.27 -3.43
CA LEU A 969 8.67 -27.93 -3.14
C LEU A 969 9.25 -27.87 -1.73
N HIS A 970 8.53 -28.40 -0.75
CA HIS A 970 8.90 -28.40 0.66
C HIS A 970 9.52 -29.74 1.08
N LEU A 971 10.30 -29.69 2.16
CA LEU A 971 10.99 -30.87 2.68
C LEU A 971 10.21 -31.50 3.83
N GLY A 972 10.20 -32.82 3.86
CA GLY A 972 9.83 -33.59 5.05
C GLY A 972 10.94 -33.57 6.11
N VAL A 973 10.64 -34.12 7.28
CA VAL A 973 11.54 -34.13 8.45
C VAL A 973 12.90 -34.82 8.18
N GLU A 974 13.00 -35.78 7.25
CA GLU A 974 14.30 -36.33 6.82
C GLU A 974 15.09 -35.31 5.98
N GLY A 975 14.43 -34.64 5.03
CA GLY A 975 15.05 -33.60 4.21
C GLY A 975 15.57 -32.43 5.04
N TYR A 976 14.79 -31.93 6.00
CA TYR A 976 15.26 -30.89 6.93
C TYR A 976 16.43 -31.33 7.81
N ARG A 977 16.49 -32.62 8.18
CA ARG A 977 17.67 -33.18 8.86
C ARG A 977 18.87 -33.26 7.92
N ALA A 978 18.68 -33.54 6.64
CA ALA A 978 19.76 -33.56 5.64
C ALA A 978 20.34 -32.16 5.39
N LEU A 979 19.50 -31.13 5.21
CA LEU A 979 19.94 -29.73 5.12
C LEU A 979 20.76 -29.34 6.36
N ALA A 980 20.17 -29.53 7.54
CA ALA A 980 20.83 -29.22 8.81
C ALA A 980 22.14 -29.98 9.04
N ALA A 981 22.25 -31.23 8.55
CA ALA A 981 23.46 -32.04 8.63
C ALA A 981 24.57 -31.55 7.69
N SER A 982 24.21 -30.97 6.54
CA SER A 982 25.17 -30.50 5.53
C SER A 982 25.97 -29.25 5.94
N VAL A 983 25.42 -28.43 6.85
CA VAL A 983 26.06 -27.20 7.35
C VAL A 983 27.40 -27.51 8.05
N PRO A 984 28.56 -26.99 7.58
CA PRO A 984 29.84 -27.17 8.27
C PRO A 984 29.90 -26.30 9.53
N LEU A 985 30.15 -26.90 10.70
CA LEU A 985 30.22 -26.12 11.95
C LEU A 985 31.45 -25.20 12.03
N SER A 986 32.46 -25.41 11.18
CA SER A 986 33.66 -24.56 11.06
C SER A 986 33.41 -23.19 10.44
N LEU A 987 32.22 -22.91 9.88
CA LEU A 987 31.83 -21.56 9.47
C LEU A 987 31.66 -20.62 10.67
N PHE A 988 31.36 -21.20 11.83
CA PHE A 988 31.08 -20.53 13.10
C PHE A 988 32.29 -20.46 14.04
N SER A 989 33.50 -20.57 13.49
CA SER A 989 34.78 -20.42 14.21
C SER A 989 35.66 -19.30 13.65
#